data_AF-A0A821KBK7-F1
#
_entry.id   AF-A0A821KBK7-F1
#
_cell.length_a   1.000
_cell.length_b   1.000
_cell.length_c   1.000
_cell.angle_alpha   90.00
_cell.angle_beta   90.00
_cell.angle_gamma   90.00
#
_symmetry.space_group_name_H-M   'P 1'
#
loop_
_entity.id
_entity.type
_entity.pdbx_description
1 polymer ?
#
loop_
_entity_poly.entity_id
_entity_poly.type
_entity_poly.pdbx_seq_one_letter_code
_entity_poly.pdbx_strand_id
1 'polypeptide(L)'
;MAESLHINNLNPRLIHNTCDRPDITLQSISGYEKLEPVPLEIAVESIQSLFPGLLQDVSIAKAATKTPTDGLTPDESAAIYLYTLDMKPRSLYLILNEILFYRDRQKLKPWWPYLRLFFNGLFKISSYTMKIIWHGVKADLHTKYETGKCYIWWAITSCAQSIDVLRHPAYLGETGVRTVFSIECLNARPIRAHSYYQRDEEILLLPGTYFEVLSNVNTGHGLHVIRLRERPPPYVLLEPPFSTVGTEAEMSNIDQILENNYVMNKDNAEMPKLLIILPDSSCRWELEDVWKNSFLLHLVCECSVNHLHFALHPGYSLPNARIFFQIYGLYLKQYMIPLAQYLLRLKMVNTVQDARFWSTFQTGLNKMMDILNRVESSPITAEDTLNLKNLVVPEWTTIGNLYRSVTKDMTIRWVCKRHYPADQSQLIRRLRDIEGISFDEQESEMTISGRLDPTQMSRLTATLQRGLRIYTLNYVYHSPPLDQLNKAFCRASINTVCHHGFLSDDNDKSNMDRIQKLCNQVITSNVFVRQAKVTDGGGWSRKRAGIRDALKSNNRLRSFTFSGSMTNQGITEIMATLKTNMVLTTLRFKDRPLPPHGAETFAELIRSSGTLICLTLSNTMLKDEGLHVIIDAVGANPIMQTLELSFNRLHDKSSSYIGYLLKVCTSLRNLDISYNEFSAIGARRIFDKLKLNQTLVHFNIGLNNLAVRSGKQTMPSKVSPVNGGELIGAMLADNNTLITLDITHVNMSDFGVQGLAEGLLKNRTLTHLNLTSNKIFDVQRRAILDAMHSNYTLLSLDLSHNDMDDGSVVRLGEMLRINKKLRYLRVKACLIEDSRMYSLVRALQDQLTLTHLDLSKNKIGDDGATMIADILSKNNTLIYLNISENRITNQGIQTIANALEMNITLRHLDILLQQDNITVFAMVTFRSIRPDLVVR
;
A
#
# COMPACT_ATOMS: atom_id res chain seq x y z
N MET A 1 29.42 33.32 -46.00
CA MET A 1 28.55 34.10 -46.91
C MET A 1 27.58 34.89 -46.05
N ALA A 2 27.50 36.20 -46.27
CA ALA A 2 26.55 37.05 -45.58
C ALA A 2 25.32 37.26 -46.47
N GLU A 3 24.13 37.12 -45.90
CA GLU A 3 22.90 37.68 -46.47
C GLU A 3 22.09 38.32 -45.34
N SER A 4 21.35 39.37 -45.70
CA SER A 4 20.95 40.45 -44.81
C SER A 4 19.80 40.10 -43.84
N LEU A 5 20.02 40.32 -42.54
CA LEU A 5 18.95 40.48 -41.54
C LEU A 5 18.69 41.97 -41.27
N HIS A 6 17.97 42.62 -42.19
CA HIS A 6 17.30 43.90 -41.91
C HIS A 6 15.92 43.63 -41.32
N ILE A 7 15.77 43.79 -40.00
CA ILE A 7 14.48 44.06 -39.36
C ILE A 7 14.67 45.28 -38.46
N ASN A 8 14.06 46.39 -38.86
CA ASN A 8 14.11 47.66 -38.13
C ASN A 8 13.10 47.66 -36.97
N ASN A 9 13.47 48.33 -35.87
CA ASN A 9 12.57 48.92 -34.86
C ASN A 9 11.33 48.10 -34.45
N LEU A 10 11.55 46.89 -33.92
CA LEU A 10 10.57 46.20 -33.08
C LEU A 10 11.13 46.05 -31.66
N ASN A 11 10.24 46.18 -30.67
CA ASN A 11 10.53 46.11 -29.25
C ASN A 11 11.32 44.82 -28.93
N PRO A 12 12.51 44.86 -28.27
CA PRO A 12 13.43 43.71 -28.20
C PRO A 12 12.88 42.45 -27.54
N ARG A 13 11.78 42.54 -26.79
CA ARG A 13 11.03 41.39 -26.25
C ARG A 13 10.16 40.65 -27.30
N LEU A 14 10.14 41.07 -28.58
CA LEU A 14 9.19 40.64 -29.61
C LEU A 14 9.82 40.49 -31.01
N ILE A 15 10.72 39.51 -31.22
CA ILE A 15 11.21 39.12 -32.56
C ILE A 15 11.24 37.59 -32.69
N HIS A 16 10.55 37.07 -33.71
CA HIS A 16 10.35 35.65 -34.08
C HIS A 16 9.98 34.71 -32.93
N ASN A 17 8.67 34.43 -32.77
CA ASN A 17 8.19 33.63 -31.65
C ASN A 17 8.62 32.16 -31.82
N THR A 18 9.24 31.62 -30.78
CA THR A 18 9.78 30.26 -30.76
C THR A 18 8.71 29.16 -30.82
N CYS A 19 7.47 29.51 -30.50
CA CYS A 19 6.26 28.70 -30.69
C CYS A 19 5.72 28.68 -32.14
N ASP A 20 6.34 29.41 -33.08
CA ASP A 20 5.88 29.49 -34.48
C ASP A 20 6.10 28.20 -35.28
N ARG A 21 6.76 27.19 -34.71
CA ARG A 21 7.20 25.95 -35.38
C ARG A 21 6.95 24.68 -34.55
N PRO A 22 5.71 24.39 -34.12
CA PRO A 22 5.43 23.30 -33.18
C PRO A 22 5.67 21.90 -33.77
N ASP A 23 5.59 21.74 -35.10
CA ASP A 23 5.78 20.46 -35.80
C ASP A 23 7.25 19.99 -35.93
N ILE A 24 8.22 20.74 -35.38
CA ILE A 24 9.65 20.39 -35.50
C ILE A 24 10.08 19.42 -34.38
N THR A 25 10.20 18.14 -34.74
CA THR A 25 10.93 17.16 -33.94
C THR A 25 12.44 17.29 -34.17
N LEU A 26 13.21 17.44 -33.10
CA LEU A 26 14.69 17.47 -33.11
C LEU A 26 15.24 16.35 -32.22
N GLN A 27 16.53 16.03 -32.37
CA GLN A 27 17.25 15.17 -31.43
C GLN A 27 17.31 15.83 -30.04
N SER A 28 17.53 15.01 -29.00
CA SER A 28 17.73 15.48 -27.63
C SER A 28 18.88 16.49 -27.52
N ILE A 29 18.83 17.32 -26.48
CA ILE A 29 19.93 18.21 -26.09
C ILE A 29 20.77 17.42 -25.07
N SER A 30 21.91 16.90 -25.53
CA SER A 30 22.81 16.02 -24.77
C SER A 30 24.28 16.27 -25.13
N GLY A 31 25.21 15.70 -24.35
CA GLY A 31 26.66 15.87 -24.42
C GLY A 31 27.20 16.96 -23.49
N TYR A 32 26.39 17.96 -23.15
CA TYR A 32 26.78 19.08 -22.28
C TYR A 32 26.81 18.66 -20.80
N GLU A 33 25.97 17.71 -20.41
CA GLU A 33 25.87 17.14 -19.07
C GLU A 33 27.14 16.39 -18.62
N LYS A 34 27.99 15.99 -19.59
CA LYS A 34 29.24 15.26 -19.36
C LYS A 34 30.45 16.16 -19.05
N LEU A 35 30.30 17.47 -19.17
CA LEU A 35 31.32 18.44 -18.76
C LEU A 35 31.24 18.68 -17.25
N GLU A 36 32.38 18.97 -16.62
CA GLU A 36 32.38 19.53 -15.27
C GLU A 36 31.91 21.00 -15.31
N PRO A 37 31.19 21.50 -14.28
CA PRO A 37 30.89 22.92 -14.15
C PRO A 37 32.19 23.73 -14.02
N VAL A 38 32.32 24.80 -14.81
CA VAL A 38 33.44 25.75 -14.75
C VAL A 38 32.92 27.14 -14.34
N PRO A 39 33.78 28.04 -13.82
CA PRO A 39 33.42 29.44 -13.57
C PRO A 39 32.82 30.13 -14.81
N LEU A 40 31.93 31.10 -14.60
CA LEU A 40 31.16 31.71 -15.69
C LEU A 40 32.04 32.38 -16.75
N GLU A 41 33.18 32.96 -16.36
CA GLU A 41 34.16 33.53 -17.28
C GLU A 41 34.66 32.50 -18.29
N ILE A 42 35.03 31.30 -17.82
CA ILE A 42 35.50 30.18 -18.64
C ILE A 42 34.33 29.58 -19.44
N ALA A 43 33.14 29.50 -18.83
CA ALA A 43 31.95 28.95 -19.45
C ALA A 43 31.51 29.71 -20.72
N VAL A 44 31.91 30.98 -20.87
CA VAL A 44 31.56 31.82 -22.03
C VAL A 44 32.68 32.04 -23.05
N GLU A 45 33.92 31.59 -22.81
CA GLU A 45 35.05 31.82 -23.72
C GLU A 45 34.76 31.38 -25.16
N SER A 46 34.17 30.20 -25.32
CA SER A 46 33.80 29.59 -26.60
C SER A 46 32.67 30.30 -27.35
N ILE A 47 31.94 31.22 -26.70
CA ILE A 47 30.87 32.04 -27.31
C ILE A 47 31.18 33.54 -27.29
N GLN A 48 32.29 33.98 -26.68
CA GLN A 48 32.66 35.39 -26.54
C GLN A 48 32.77 36.12 -27.88
N SER A 49 33.21 35.43 -28.94
CA SER A 49 33.29 35.98 -30.30
C SER A 49 31.93 36.36 -30.91
N LEU A 50 30.83 35.86 -30.36
CA LEU A 50 29.46 36.18 -30.79
C LEU A 50 28.91 37.45 -30.11
N PHE A 51 29.55 37.92 -29.02
CA PHE A 51 29.04 38.97 -28.13
C PHE A 51 30.13 39.99 -27.77
N PRO A 52 30.24 41.11 -28.51
CA PRO A 52 31.15 42.20 -28.16
C PRO A 52 30.83 42.74 -26.75
N GLY A 53 31.78 42.61 -25.82
CA GLY A 53 31.63 43.08 -24.43
C GLY A 53 31.24 42.01 -23.39
N LEU A 54 31.02 40.75 -23.78
CA LEU A 54 30.46 39.70 -22.90
C LEU A 54 31.13 39.55 -21.51
N LEU A 55 32.44 39.74 -21.39
CA LEU A 55 33.15 39.65 -20.10
C LEU A 55 32.76 40.79 -19.12
N GLN A 56 32.38 41.95 -19.64
CA GLN A 56 31.84 43.04 -18.83
C GLN A 56 30.44 42.67 -18.31
N ASP A 57 29.61 42.05 -19.15
CA ASP A 57 28.27 41.58 -18.78
C ASP A 57 28.32 40.42 -17.78
N VAL A 58 29.28 39.50 -17.91
CA VAL A 58 29.59 38.47 -16.90
C VAL A 58 29.98 39.11 -15.56
N SER A 59 30.80 40.16 -15.59
CA SER A 59 31.21 40.89 -14.38
C SER A 59 30.01 41.57 -13.70
N ILE A 60 29.09 42.15 -14.47
CA ILE A 60 27.82 42.71 -13.97
C ILE A 60 26.94 41.62 -13.36
N ALA A 61 26.77 40.49 -14.06
CA ALA A 61 25.96 39.37 -13.61
C ALA A 61 26.48 38.78 -12.28
N LYS A 62 27.79 38.53 -12.17
CA LYS A 62 28.42 38.07 -10.91
C LYS A 62 28.34 39.10 -9.80
N ALA A 63 28.41 40.40 -10.12
CA ALA A 63 28.25 41.45 -9.13
C ALA A 63 26.82 41.51 -8.55
N ALA A 64 25.80 41.27 -9.38
CA ALA A 64 24.39 41.26 -8.97
C ALA A 64 23.99 40.00 -8.17
N THR A 65 24.77 38.92 -8.23
CA THR A 65 24.38 37.59 -7.75
C THR A 65 25.34 36.96 -6.72
N LYS A 66 26.19 37.78 -6.08
CA LYS A 66 27.27 37.32 -5.16
C LYS A 66 26.84 36.37 -4.04
N THR A 67 25.60 36.49 -3.55
CA THR A 67 25.08 35.72 -2.40
C THR A 67 23.68 35.16 -2.69
N PRO A 68 23.56 34.10 -3.51
CA PRO A 68 22.28 33.44 -3.76
C PRO A 68 21.77 32.75 -2.49
N THR A 69 20.46 32.81 -2.25
CA THR A 69 19.82 32.36 -0.99
C THR A 69 19.20 30.96 -1.07
N ASP A 70 19.32 30.29 -2.22
CA ASP A 70 18.57 29.09 -2.61
C ASP A 70 19.46 27.89 -2.98
N GLY A 71 20.76 27.95 -2.66
CA GLY A 71 21.71 26.84 -2.83
C GLY A 71 22.40 26.78 -4.20
N LEU A 72 22.20 27.78 -5.06
CA LEU A 72 23.03 28.01 -6.25
C LEU A 72 24.43 28.48 -5.86
N THR A 73 25.41 28.28 -6.74
CA THR A 73 26.70 28.99 -6.66
C THR A 73 26.55 30.40 -7.25
N PRO A 74 27.44 31.35 -6.91
CA PRO A 74 27.45 32.67 -7.54
C PRO A 74 27.55 32.59 -9.07
N ASP A 75 28.34 31.66 -9.62
CA ASP A 75 28.48 31.45 -11.07
C ASP A 75 27.21 30.88 -11.74
N GLU A 76 26.50 29.95 -11.09
CA GLU A 76 25.22 29.44 -11.59
C GLU A 76 24.13 30.51 -11.57
N SER A 77 24.07 31.28 -10.48
CA SER A 77 23.17 32.41 -10.31
C SER A 77 23.46 33.50 -11.36
N ALA A 78 24.73 33.84 -11.57
CA ALA A 78 25.18 34.77 -12.60
C ALA A 78 24.90 34.27 -14.02
N ALA A 79 25.00 32.95 -14.28
CA ALA A 79 24.67 32.39 -15.59
C ALA A 79 23.18 32.62 -15.95
N ILE A 80 22.28 32.46 -14.98
CA ILE A 80 20.84 32.74 -15.16
C ILE A 80 20.59 34.24 -15.33
N TYR A 81 21.28 35.08 -14.56
CA TYR A 81 21.18 36.53 -14.69
C TYR A 81 21.62 37.02 -16.06
N LEU A 82 22.77 36.51 -16.55
CA LEU A 82 23.32 36.80 -17.87
C LEU A 82 22.38 36.38 -19.02
N TYR A 83 21.63 35.28 -18.85
CA TYR A 83 20.61 34.89 -19.83
C TYR A 83 19.50 35.95 -19.95
N THR A 84 19.04 36.50 -18.82
CA THR A 84 17.97 37.52 -18.77
C THR A 84 18.43 38.95 -19.03
N LEU A 85 19.74 39.19 -19.08
CA LEU A 85 20.32 40.52 -19.25
C LEU A 85 20.04 41.07 -20.65
N ASP A 86 19.60 42.33 -20.73
CA ASP A 86 19.31 43.00 -21.99
C ASP A 86 20.60 43.63 -22.57
N MET A 87 21.31 42.88 -23.41
CA MET A 87 22.62 43.24 -23.94
C MET A 87 22.52 43.87 -25.34
N LYS A 88 23.43 44.78 -25.67
CA LYS A 88 23.52 45.40 -27.01
C LYS A 88 24.75 44.89 -27.75
N PRO A 89 24.68 44.61 -29.07
CA PRO A 89 23.53 44.80 -29.96
C PRO A 89 22.51 43.65 -29.96
N ARG A 90 22.80 42.51 -29.31
CA ARG A 90 21.87 41.36 -29.16
C ARG A 90 22.08 40.67 -27.81
N SER A 91 20.98 40.41 -27.11
CA SER A 91 20.95 39.71 -25.82
C SER A 91 21.20 38.20 -25.94
N LEU A 92 21.80 37.59 -24.92
CA LEU A 92 22.21 36.18 -24.91
C LEU A 92 21.05 35.22 -25.22
N TYR A 93 19.87 35.47 -24.63
CA TYR A 93 18.68 34.64 -24.82
C TYR A 93 18.18 34.54 -26.27
N LEU A 94 18.40 35.58 -27.09
CA LEU A 94 17.98 35.59 -28.49
C LEU A 94 18.78 34.57 -29.30
N ILE A 95 20.10 34.64 -29.20
CA ILE A 95 21.01 33.78 -29.98
C ILE A 95 20.95 32.34 -29.45
N LEU A 96 20.86 32.13 -28.14
CA LEU A 96 20.72 30.78 -27.59
C LEU A 96 19.42 30.11 -28.07
N ASN A 97 18.28 30.82 -28.03
CA ASN A 97 17.03 30.27 -28.54
C ASN A 97 17.06 30.01 -30.04
N GLU A 98 17.74 30.84 -30.85
CA GLU A 98 17.95 30.55 -32.27
C GLU A 98 18.72 29.23 -32.47
N ILE A 99 19.80 29.02 -31.71
CA ILE A 99 20.68 27.85 -31.84
C ILE A 99 19.99 26.56 -31.37
N LEU A 100 19.08 26.62 -30.39
CA LEU A 100 18.29 25.47 -29.92
C LEU A 100 17.41 24.82 -31.00
N PHE A 101 17.08 25.53 -32.10
CA PHE A 101 16.31 24.97 -33.23
C PHE A 101 17.16 24.33 -34.34
N TYR A 102 18.49 24.34 -34.25
CA TYR A 102 19.32 23.68 -35.27
C TYR A 102 19.20 22.15 -35.17
N ARG A 103 18.89 21.53 -36.32
CA ARG A 103 18.86 20.06 -36.50
C ARG A 103 20.21 19.43 -36.21
N ASP A 104 21.29 20.10 -36.61
CA ASP A 104 22.65 19.71 -36.30
C ASP A 104 23.01 20.14 -34.87
N ARG A 105 22.93 19.17 -33.94
CA ARG A 105 23.28 19.36 -32.53
C ARG A 105 24.77 19.63 -32.30
N GLN A 106 25.66 19.43 -33.27
CA GLN A 106 27.08 19.81 -33.15
C GLN A 106 27.24 21.33 -32.97
N LYS A 107 26.31 22.15 -33.48
CA LYS A 107 26.33 23.61 -33.33
C LYS A 107 26.05 24.11 -31.91
N LEU A 108 25.55 23.25 -31.02
CA LEU A 108 25.44 23.55 -29.59
C LEU A 108 26.77 23.31 -28.83
N LYS A 109 27.78 22.64 -29.42
CA LYS A 109 29.05 22.36 -28.74
C LYS A 109 29.77 23.59 -28.18
N PRO A 110 29.88 24.73 -28.90
CA PRO A 110 30.47 25.95 -28.33
C PRO A 110 29.71 26.46 -27.11
N TRP A 111 28.42 26.14 -26.97
CA TRP A 111 27.58 26.54 -25.85
C TRP A 111 27.59 25.53 -24.70
N TRP A 112 28.16 24.33 -24.85
CA TRP A 112 28.10 23.29 -23.82
C TRP A 112 28.64 23.73 -22.45
N PRO A 113 29.76 24.48 -22.31
CA PRO A 113 30.23 24.95 -21.00
C PRO A 113 29.24 25.92 -20.33
N TYR A 114 28.66 26.84 -21.09
CA TYR A 114 27.62 27.74 -20.60
C TYR A 114 26.32 27.00 -20.26
N LEU A 115 25.84 26.11 -21.14
CA LEU A 115 24.64 25.30 -20.91
C LEU A 115 24.80 24.38 -19.70
N ARG A 116 26.00 23.83 -19.48
CA ARG A 116 26.36 23.05 -18.30
C ARG A 116 26.10 23.86 -17.04
N LEU A 117 26.67 25.06 -16.94
CA LEU A 117 26.52 25.93 -15.78
C LEU A 117 25.07 26.43 -15.60
N PHE A 118 24.46 26.91 -16.69
CA PHE A 118 23.10 27.47 -16.73
C PHE A 118 22.03 26.45 -16.34
N PHE A 119 22.02 25.26 -16.95
CA PHE A 119 21.07 24.22 -16.56
C PHE A 119 21.38 23.66 -15.17
N ASN A 120 22.64 23.56 -14.74
CA ASN A 120 22.95 23.11 -13.37
C ASN A 120 22.35 24.04 -12.30
N GLY A 121 22.34 25.36 -12.57
CA GLY A 121 21.59 26.34 -11.78
C GLY A 121 20.07 26.14 -11.87
N LEU A 122 19.50 26.14 -13.07
CA LEU A 122 18.05 26.01 -13.26
C LEU A 122 17.45 24.72 -12.68
N PHE A 123 18.17 23.60 -12.72
CA PHE A 123 17.72 22.34 -12.13
C PHE A 123 17.83 22.30 -10.59
N LYS A 124 18.64 23.18 -9.97
CA LYS A 124 18.68 23.36 -8.50
C LYS A 124 17.50 24.20 -7.99
N ILE A 125 17.03 25.18 -8.76
CA ILE A 125 15.87 26.01 -8.40
C ILE A 125 14.61 25.14 -8.32
N SER A 126 13.84 25.23 -7.22
CA SER A 126 12.59 24.48 -7.03
C SER A 126 11.57 24.71 -8.15
N SER A 127 10.97 23.63 -8.67
CA SER A 127 10.05 23.70 -9.81
C SER A 127 8.68 24.33 -9.49
N TYR A 128 8.19 25.15 -10.42
CA TYR A 128 6.87 25.78 -10.39
C TYR A 128 5.79 24.82 -10.94
N THR A 129 5.58 23.71 -10.22
CA THR A 129 4.80 22.54 -10.69
C THR A 129 3.29 22.67 -10.45
N MET A 130 2.49 22.17 -11.39
CA MET A 130 1.00 22.09 -11.37
C MET A 130 0.32 23.45 -11.17
N LYS A 131 0.86 24.49 -11.83
CA LYS A 131 0.29 25.84 -11.86
C LYS A 131 0.16 26.30 -13.31
N ILE A 132 -0.75 27.25 -13.54
CA ILE A 132 -0.90 27.87 -14.84
C ILE A 132 0.13 29.01 -14.95
N ILE A 133 0.96 28.96 -15.98
CA ILE A 133 1.82 30.08 -16.42
C ILE A 133 1.31 30.59 -17.76
N TRP A 134 1.62 31.84 -18.07
CA TRP A 134 1.08 32.55 -19.23
C TRP A 134 2.21 33.04 -20.13
N HIS A 135 2.11 32.76 -21.43
CA HIS A 135 3.03 33.29 -22.43
C HIS A 135 2.24 33.96 -23.56
N GLY A 136 2.70 35.13 -24.02
CA GLY A 136 1.97 35.99 -24.94
C GLY A 136 2.77 36.31 -26.19
N VAL A 137 2.14 36.17 -27.36
CA VAL A 137 2.77 36.24 -28.68
C VAL A 137 1.96 37.15 -29.62
N LYS A 138 2.62 38.14 -30.25
CA LYS A 138 1.97 39.06 -31.23
C LYS A 138 1.86 38.45 -32.63
N ALA A 139 1.25 37.28 -32.71
CA ALA A 139 0.92 36.58 -33.96
C ALA A 139 -0.32 35.70 -33.76
N ASP A 140 -0.98 35.33 -34.85
CA ASP A 140 -1.99 34.26 -34.85
C ASP A 140 -1.30 32.91 -35.07
N LEU A 141 -1.46 32.01 -34.10
CA LEU A 141 -0.92 30.65 -34.13
C LEU A 141 -2.00 29.57 -34.01
N HIS A 142 -3.29 29.92 -34.10
CA HIS A 142 -4.36 28.95 -33.88
C HIS A 142 -4.32 27.81 -34.90
N THR A 143 -3.93 28.06 -36.16
CA THR A 143 -3.82 27.00 -37.17
C THR A 143 -2.66 26.02 -36.94
N LYS A 144 -1.69 26.35 -36.07
CA LYS A 144 -0.49 25.54 -35.82
C LYS A 144 -0.62 24.58 -34.64
N TYR A 145 -1.62 24.76 -33.78
CA TYR A 145 -1.81 23.98 -32.55
C TYR A 145 -3.18 23.29 -32.54
N GLU A 146 -3.22 22.05 -33.00
CA GLU A 146 -4.45 21.28 -33.08
C GLU A 146 -4.85 20.67 -31.73
N THR A 147 -6.10 20.86 -31.31
CA THR A 147 -6.63 20.31 -30.05
C THR A 147 -6.48 18.78 -30.02
N GLY A 148 -5.89 18.26 -28.94
CA GLY A 148 -5.59 16.83 -28.77
C GLY A 148 -4.23 16.39 -29.33
N LYS A 149 -3.56 17.19 -30.16
CA LYS A 149 -2.18 16.90 -30.57
C LYS A 149 -1.17 17.30 -29.50
N CYS A 150 0.00 16.67 -29.57
CA CYS A 150 1.12 16.95 -28.70
C CYS A 150 2.32 17.50 -29.49
N TYR A 151 3.07 18.42 -28.88
CA TYR A 151 4.15 19.18 -29.50
C TYR A 151 5.34 19.33 -28.55
N ILE A 152 6.54 19.54 -29.10
CA ILE A 152 7.77 19.76 -28.32
C ILE A 152 8.18 21.23 -28.39
N TRP A 153 8.33 21.86 -27.24
CA TRP A 153 8.72 23.25 -27.07
C TRP A 153 10.23 23.35 -26.88
N TRP A 154 10.96 23.65 -27.95
CA TRP A 154 12.44 23.63 -27.97
C TRP A 154 13.13 24.89 -27.43
N ALA A 155 12.38 25.94 -27.06
CA ALA A 155 12.95 27.20 -26.58
C ALA A 155 12.88 27.38 -25.07
N ILE A 156 13.94 27.96 -24.50
CA ILE A 156 13.92 28.51 -23.15
C ILE A 156 13.03 29.77 -23.19
N THR A 157 11.85 29.70 -22.58
CA THR A 157 10.79 30.70 -22.80
C THR A 157 10.41 31.39 -21.50
N SER A 158 10.44 32.73 -21.49
CA SER A 158 9.99 33.53 -20.34
C SER A 158 8.46 33.57 -20.31
N CYS A 159 7.90 33.30 -19.14
CA CYS A 159 6.48 33.18 -18.86
C CYS A 159 6.10 34.00 -17.62
N ALA A 160 4.88 34.56 -17.65
CA ALA A 160 4.32 35.32 -16.55
C ALA A 160 3.48 34.45 -15.61
N GLN A 161 3.51 34.79 -14.32
CA GLN A 161 2.69 34.15 -13.29
C GLN A 161 1.19 34.47 -13.41
N SER A 162 0.83 35.64 -13.95
CA SER A 162 -0.56 36.07 -14.21
C SER A 162 -0.74 36.58 -15.63
N ILE A 163 -1.94 36.39 -16.18
CA ILE A 163 -2.38 36.94 -17.46
C ILE A 163 -2.36 38.48 -17.48
N ASP A 164 -2.53 39.12 -16.32
CA ASP A 164 -2.60 40.59 -16.24
C ASP A 164 -1.26 41.26 -16.57
N VAL A 165 -0.14 40.57 -16.33
CA VAL A 165 1.21 41.00 -16.76
C VAL A 165 1.26 41.13 -18.29
N LEU A 166 0.63 40.20 -19.02
CA LEU A 166 0.63 40.21 -20.48
C LEU A 166 -0.17 41.40 -21.06
N ARG A 167 -1.21 41.89 -20.35
CA ARG A 167 -2.03 43.02 -20.81
C ARG A 167 -1.24 44.32 -20.98
N HIS A 168 -0.14 44.49 -20.24
CA HIS A 168 0.66 45.71 -20.33
C HIS A 168 1.36 45.81 -21.71
N PRO A 169 1.33 46.97 -22.41
CA PRO A 169 1.76 47.08 -23.82
C PRO A 169 3.21 46.68 -24.12
N ALA A 170 4.09 46.76 -23.13
CA ALA A 170 5.49 46.32 -23.22
C ALA A 170 5.65 44.79 -23.36
N TYR A 171 4.61 44.03 -23.01
CA TYR A 171 4.50 42.59 -23.23
C TYR A 171 3.56 42.34 -24.43
N LEU A 172 2.36 41.81 -24.20
CA LEU A 172 1.41 41.46 -25.26
C LEU A 172 0.48 42.62 -25.65
N GLY A 173 -0.03 43.37 -24.68
CA GLY A 173 -1.05 44.40 -24.92
C GLY A 173 -2.46 43.84 -25.12
N GLU A 174 -3.44 44.74 -25.14
CA GLU A 174 -4.88 44.40 -25.24
C GLU A 174 -5.47 44.51 -26.65
N THR A 175 -4.68 44.90 -27.66
CA THR A 175 -5.13 45.13 -29.04
C THR A 175 -4.21 44.45 -30.07
N GLY A 176 -4.71 44.28 -31.30
CA GLY A 176 -3.97 43.62 -32.40
C GLY A 176 -4.05 42.09 -32.39
N VAL A 177 -3.54 41.47 -33.45
CA VAL A 177 -3.52 40.01 -33.63
C VAL A 177 -2.49 39.37 -32.70
N ARG A 178 -2.94 38.46 -31.84
CA ARG A 178 -2.14 37.91 -30.74
C ARG A 178 -2.66 36.56 -30.24
N THR A 179 -1.73 35.74 -29.77
CA THR A 179 -1.98 34.43 -29.15
C THR A 179 -1.54 34.45 -27.68
N VAL A 180 -2.38 33.95 -26.79
CA VAL A 180 -2.05 33.70 -25.37
C VAL A 180 -2.02 32.19 -25.14
N PHE A 181 -0.87 31.70 -24.68
CA PHE A 181 -0.73 30.35 -24.17
C PHE A 181 -1.05 30.33 -22.68
N SER A 182 -2.01 29.51 -22.28
CA SER A 182 -2.34 29.17 -20.90
C SER A 182 -1.78 27.78 -20.62
N ILE A 183 -0.69 27.70 -19.85
CA ILE A 183 0.15 26.51 -19.78
C ILE A 183 0.07 25.90 -18.38
N GLU A 184 -0.56 24.74 -18.24
CA GLU A 184 -0.47 23.90 -17.04
C GLU A 184 0.92 23.22 -17.01
N CYS A 185 1.90 23.83 -16.33
CA CYS A 185 3.29 23.37 -16.34
C CYS A 185 3.64 22.39 -15.21
N LEU A 186 4.61 21.51 -15.48
CA LEU A 186 5.21 20.57 -14.53
C LEU A 186 6.62 21.04 -14.10
N ASN A 187 7.45 21.51 -15.03
CA ASN A 187 8.90 21.68 -14.80
C ASN A 187 9.47 23.10 -15.02
N ALA A 188 8.60 24.12 -15.04
CA ALA A 188 9.01 25.52 -15.17
C ALA A 188 9.79 26.02 -13.92
N ARG A 189 10.69 26.99 -14.09
CA ARG A 189 11.62 27.46 -13.05
C ARG A 189 11.38 28.94 -12.71
N PRO A 190 11.00 29.29 -11.46
CA PRO A 190 10.83 30.67 -11.04
C PRO A 190 12.19 31.30 -10.76
N ILE A 191 12.65 32.21 -11.62
CA ILE A 191 14.02 32.74 -11.60
C ILE A 191 14.12 34.17 -11.05
N ARG A 192 13.06 34.72 -10.44
CA ARG A 192 13.01 36.11 -9.96
C ARG A 192 14.24 36.56 -9.17
N ALA A 193 14.78 35.72 -8.28
CA ALA A 193 15.96 36.04 -7.47
C ALA A 193 17.29 36.06 -8.27
N HIS A 194 17.27 35.56 -9.51
CA HIS A 194 18.43 35.37 -10.40
C HIS A 194 18.26 36.06 -11.75
N SER A 195 17.14 36.78 -11.97
CA SER A 195 16.89 37.54 -13.20
C SER A 195 17.44 38.96 -13.10
N TYR A 196 17.79 39.55 -14.23
CA TYR A 196 18.00 40.99 -14.39
C TYR A 196 16.73 41.79 -13.99
N TYR A 197 15.55 41.22 -14.23
CA TYR A 197 14.25 41.80 -13.93
C TYR A 197 13.70 41.33 -12.57
N GLN A 198 14.45 41.53 -11.47
CA GLN A 198 14.10 41.07 -10.10
C GLN A 198 12.73 41.54 -9.54
N ARG A 199 12.08 42.51 -10.21
CA ARG A 199 10.73 42.99 -9.89
C ARG A 199 9.61 42.18 -10.55
N ASP A 200 9.92 41.48 -11.64
CA ASP A 200 8.98 40.61 -12.35
C ASP A 200 9.04 39.20 -11.73
N GLU A 201 7.88 38.54 -11.55
CA GLU A 201 7.81 37.12 -11.15
C GLU A 201 8.10 36.23 -12.37
N GLU A 202 9.35 36.34 -12.86
CA GLU A 202 9.79 35.69 -14.10
C GLU A 202 9.96 34.17 -13.91
N ILE A 203 9.32 33.41 -14.79
CA ILE A 203 9.36 31.95 -14.81
C ILE A 203 9.90 31.49 -16.17
N LEU A 204 10.98 30.73 -16.18
CA LEU A 204 11.50 30.09 -17.40
C LEU A 204 10.89 28.71 -17.62
N LEU A 205 10.34 28.50 -18.82
CA LEU A 205 10.03 27.20 -19.37
C LEU A 205 11.29 26.61 -20.03
N LEU A 206 11.56 25.32 -19.80
CA LEU A 206 12.76 24.64 -20.30
C LEU A 206 12.61 24.18 -21.76
N PRO A 207 13.72 24.04 -22.51
CA PRO A 207 13.69 23.50 -23.87
C PRO A 207 13.49 21.99 -23.85
N GLY A 208 12.83 21.46 -24.88
CA GLY A 208 12.42 20.05 -24.92
C GLY A 208 11.20 19.74 -24.05
N THR A 209 10.39 20.74 -23.68
CA THR A 209 9.18 20.49 -22.89
C THR A 209 8.05 19.99 -23.79
N TYR A 210 7.40 18.89 -23.41
CA TYR A 210 6.35 18.23 -24.20
C TYR A 210 4.95 18.66 -23.72
N PHE A 211 4.08 19.07 -24.65
CA PHE A 211 2.77 19.62 -24.35
C PHE A 211 1.65 18.97 -25.15
N GLU A 212 0.51 18.71 -24.51
CA GLU A 212 -0.77 18.41 -25.15
C GLU A 212 -1.60 19.71 -25.29
N VAL A 213 -2.21 19.94 -26.45
CA VAL A 213 -3.17 21.04 -26.64
C VAL A 213 -4.54 20.63 -26.09
N LEU A 214 -4.96 21.22 -24.98
CA LEU A 214 -6.25 20.94 -24.36
C LEU A 214 -7.42 21.62 -25.08
N SER A 215 -7.19 22.84 -25.58
CA SER A 215 -8.18 23.60 -26.33
C SER A 215 -7.52 24.74 -27.09
N ASN A 216 -8.07 25.10 -28.23
CA ASN A 216 -7.65 26.24 -29.02
C ASN A 216 -8.89 27.05 -29.42
N VAL A 217 -8.95 28.31 -28.99
CA VAL A 217 -10.16 29.15 -29.08
C VAL A 217 -9.79 30.52 -29.64
N ASN A 218 -10.42 30.91 -30.75
CA ASN A 218 -10.47 32.31 -31.18
C ASN A 218 -11.52 33.03 -30.33
N THR A 219 -11.12 34.01 -29.53
CA THR A 219 -12.02 34.76 -28.63
C THR A 219 -12.58 36.04 -29.27
N GLY A 220 -12.30 36.29 -30.55
CA GLY A 220 -12.61 37.54 -31.24
C GLY A 220 -11.57 38.64 -30.97
N HIS A 221 -11.74 39.79 -31.62
CA HIS A 221 -10.88 40.99 -31.46
C HIS A 221 -9.36 40.72 -31.60
N GLY A 222 -9.00 39.77 -32.48
CA GLY A 222 -7.62 39.38 -32.75
C GLY A 222 -6.94 38.57 -31.64
N LEU A 223 -7.66 38.13 -30.60
CA LEU A 223 -7.11 37.31 -29.52
C LEU A 223 -7.44 35.82 -29.74
N HIS A 224 -6.40 34.99 -29.73
CA HIS A 224 -6.47 33.54 -29.72
C HIS A 224 -5.93 33.02 -28.39
N VAL A 225 -6.60 32.02 -27.80
CA VAL A 225 -6.19 31.41 -26.53
C VAL A 225 -5.97 29.92 -26.74
N ILE A 226 -4.72 29.49 -26.55
CA ILE A 226 -4.31 28.08 -26.65
C ILE A 226 -4.01 27.59 -25.24
N ARG A 227 -4.74 26.57 -24.80
CA ARG A 227 -4.52 25.93 -23.49
C ARG A 227 -3.65 24.70 -23.70
N LEU A 228 -2.49 24.69 -23.04
CA LEU A 228 -1.52 23.60 -23.08
C LEU A 228 -1.43 22.92 -21.72
N ARG A 229 -1.18 21.61 -21.73
CA ARG A 229 -0.77 20.86 -20.54
C ARG A 229 0.57 20.21 -20.78
N GLU A 230 1.53 20.52 -19.91
CA GLU A 230 2.81 19.83 -19.91
C GLU A 230 2.58 18.35 -19.59
N ARG A 231 3.18 17.50 -20.41
CA ARG A 231 3.15 16.05 -20.27
C ARG A 231 4.59 15.56 -20.08
N PRO A 232 4.82 14.48 -19.31
CA PRO A 232 6.11 13.80 -19.35
C PRO A 232 6.42 13.44 -20.81
N PRO A 233 7.63 13.76 -21.32
CA PRO A 233 7.98 13.43 -22.70
C PRO A 233 8.13 11.90 -22.87
N PRO A 234 7.91 11.37 -24.09
CA PRO A 234 8.02 9.93 -24.35
C PRO A 234 9.46 9.40 -24.33
N TYR A 235 10.46 10.29 -24.34
CA TYR A 235 11.89 10.01 -24.18
C TYR A 235 12.61 11.26 -23.66
N VAL A 236 13.87 11.16 -23.26
CA VAL A 236 14.63 12.30 -22.74
C VAL A 236 14.91 13.31 -23.86
N LEU A 237 14.36 14.52 -23.75
CA LEU A 237 14.52 15.60 -24.73
C LEU A 237 15.61 16.61 -24.36
N LEU A 238 15.90 16.73 -23.06
CA LEU A 238 16.99 17.50 -22.48
C LEU A 238 17.62 16.62 -21.39
N GLU A 239 18.87 16.19 -21.59
CA GLU A 239 19.60 15.46 -20.55
C GLU A 239 19.78 16.35 -19.31
N PRO A 240 19.59 15.85 -18.08
CA PRO A 240 19.83 16.64 -16.87
C PRO A 240 21.34 16.78 -16.60
N PRO A 241 21.80 17.89 -16.01
CA PRO A 241 23.22 18.15 -15.70
C PRO A 241 23.74 17.35 -14.49
N PHE A 242 23.10 16.27 -14.09
CA PHE A 242 23.60 15.34 -13.07
C PHE A 242 23.87 14.02 -13.76
N SER A 243 25.06 13.44 -13.55
CA SER A 243 25.58 12.34 -14.35
C SER A 243 24.60 11.16 -14.44
N THR A 244 23.93 11.05 -15.59
CA THR A 244 23.09 9.93 -16.01
C THR A 244 23.96 8.74 -16.42
N VAL A 245 24.84 8.28 -15.51
CA VAL A 245 25.39 6.92 -15.58
C VAL A 245 24.36 5.97 -14.98
N GLY A 246 23.27 5.84 -15.72
CA GLY A 246 22.44 4.67 -15.73
C GLY A 246 22.15 4.29 -17.17
N THR A 247 22.56 3.09 -17.59
CA THR A 247 22.39 2.64 -18.98
C THR A 247 20.91 2.50 -19.37
N GLU A 248 20.59 2.36 -20.67
CA GLU A 248 19.22 1.99 -21.09
C GLU A 248 18.75 0.69 -20.43
N ALA A 249 19.68 -0.23 -20.10
CA ALA A 249 19.40 -1.41 -19.29
C ALA A 249 19.03 -1.10 -17.83
N GLU A 250 19.53 0.00 -17.24
CA GLU A 250 19.07 0.48 -15.93
C GLU A 250 17.68 1.13 -16.00
N MET A 251 17.34 1.87 -17.05
CA MET A 251 15.97 2.38 -17.25
C MET A 251 14.97 1.25 -17.49
N SER A 252 15.32 0.27 -18.33
CA SER A 252 14.52 -0.96 -18.50
C SER A 252 14.40 -1.73 -17.18
N ASN A 253 15.46 -1.81 -16.37
CA ASN A 253 15.38 -2.38 -15.02
C ASN A 253 14.49 -1.54 -14.10
N ILE A 254 14.45 -0.21 -14.20
CA ILE A 254 13.60 0.65 -13.35
C ILE A 254 12.13 0.48 -13.70
N ASP A 255 11.76 0.51 -14.99
CA ASP A 255 10.38 0.21 -15.41
C ASP A 255 9.99 -1.20 -14.97
N GLN A 256 10.89 -2.18 -15.13
CA GLN A 256 10.66 -3.55 -14.67
C GLN A 256 10.65 -3.68 -13.13
N ILE A 257 11.39 -2.86 -12.38
CA ILE A 257 11.35 -2.80 -10.90
C ILE A 257 10.02 -2.21 -10.42
N LEU A 258 9.55 -1.13 -11.07
CA LEU A 258 8.27 -0.51 -10.78
C LEU A 258 7.10 -1.43 -11.17
N GLU A 259 7.21 -2.12 -12.30
CA GLU A 259 6.24 -3.12 -12.75
C GLU A 259 6.26 -4.37 -11.85
N ASN A 260 7.43 -4.85 -11.40
CA ASN A 260 7.53 -5.97 -10.45
C ASN A 260 6.99 -5.60 -9.06
N ASN A 261 7.31 -4.41 -8.53
CA ASN A 261 6.70 -3.90 -7.29
C ASN A 261 5.17 -3.76 -7.43
N TYR A 262 4.71 -3.32 -8.61
CA TYR A 262 3.29 -3.21 -8.94
C TYR A 262 2.61 -4.59 -9.11
N VAL A 263 3.32 -5.62 -9.59
CA VAL A 263 2.85 -7.01 -9.68
C VAL A 263 2.77 -7.66 -8.30
N MET A 264 3.79 -7.48 -7.46
CA MET A 264 3.85 -8.02 -6.09
C MET A 264 2.75 -7.46 -5.17
N ASN A 265 2.29 -6.22 -5.41
CA ASN A 265 1.16 -5.59 -4.71
C ASN A 265 -0.06 -5.32 -5.63
N LYS A 266 -0.23 -6.09 -6.71
CA LYS A 266 -1.29 -5.84 -7.72
C LYS A 266 -2.70 -5.93 -7.15
N ASP A 267 -2.91 -6.90 -6.26
CA ASP A 267 -4.20 -7.23 -5.66
C ASP A 267 -4.40 -6.62 -4.26
N ASN A 268 -3.33 -6.15 -3.61
CA ASN A 268 -3.41 -5.52 -2.29
C ASN A 268 -3.73 -4.02 -2.40
N ALA A 269 -4.99 -3.68 -2.15
CA ALA A 269 -5.51 -2.32 -2.27
C ALA A 269 -5.20 -1.42 -1.05
N GLU A 270 -4.54 -1.95 -0.02
CA GLU A 270 -4.47 -1.35 1.33
C GLU A 270 -3.12 -0.70 1.67
N MET A 271 -2.12 -0.76 0.79
CA MET A 271 -0.79 -0.18 1.04
C MET A 271 -0.24 0.55 -0.19
N PRO A 272 0.51 1.67 -0.02
CA PRO A 272 1.29 2.28 -1.10
C PRO A 272 2.24 1.27 -1.75
N LYS A 273 2.23 1.21 -3.08
CA LYS A 273 3.08 0.28 -3.85
C LYS A 273 4.56 0.66 -3.85
N LEU A 274 4.86 1.89 -3.45
CA LEU A 274 6.20 2.48 -3.45
C LEU A 274 6.52 3.05 -2.07
N LEU A 275 7.37 2.32 -1.35
CA LEU A 275 8.06 2.75 -0.14
C LEU A 275 9.54 3.00 -0.47
N ILE A 276 10.25 3.72 0.38
CA ILE A 276 11.70 3.97 0.32
C ILE A 276 12.25 3.96 1.75
N ILE A 277 13.52 3.66 1.93
CA ILE A 277 14.18 3.75 3.24
C ILE A 277 15.42 4.63 3.11
N LEU A 278 15.48 5.65 3.96
CA LEU A 278 16.58 6.61 4.06
C LEU A 278 17.14 6.57 5.49
N PRO A 279 18.36 7.06 5.75
CA PRO A 279 18.83 7.24 7.11
C PRO A 279 18.07 8.38 7.79
N ASP A 280 17.99 8.33 9.10
CA ASP A 280 17.61 9.49 9.90
C ASP A 280 18.77 10.51 9.90
N SER A 281 18.52 11.73 9.42
CA SER A 281 19.52 12.80 9.37
C SER A 281 19.94 13.34 10.73
N SER A 282 19.22 13.01 11.81
CA SER A 282 19.61 13.39 13.16
C SER A 282 20.73 12.52 13.73
N CYS A 283 21.00 11.34 13.14
CA CYS A 283 21.99 10.40 13.66
C CYS A 283 23.41 10.65 13.15
N ARG A 284 24.40 10.51 14.05
CA ARG A 284 25.81 10.34 13.66
C ARG A 284 25.97 8.96 13.05
N TRP A 285 26.50 8.92 11.82
CA TRP A 285 26.44 7.71 11.02
C TRP A 285 27.66 6.81 11.23
N GLU A 286 27.44 5.63 11.80
CA GLU A 286 28.49 4.63 12.02
C GLU A 286 28.74 3.85 10.72
N LEU A 287 29.92 4.09 10.14
CA LEU A 287 30.41 3.45 8.90
C LEU A 287 31.01 2.05 9.11
N GLU A 288 31.17 1.60 10.36
CA GLU A 288 31.77 0.30 10.69
C GLU A 288 30.72 -0.74 11.09
N ASP A 289 29.66 -0.32 11.79
CA ASP A 289 28.49 -1.14 12.10
C ASP A 289 27.23 -0.45 11.60
N VAL A 290 26.84 -0.76 10.36
CA VAL A 290 25.71 -0.12 9.68
C VAL A 290 24.39 -0.33 10.44
N TRP A 291 24.29 -1.38 11.26
CA TRP A 291 23.07 -1.77 11.97
C TRP A 291 22.70 -0.85 13.13
N LYS A 292 23.63 -0.02 13.62
CA LYS A 292 23.37 0.97 14.67
C LYS A 292 22.75 2.27 14.15
N ASN A 293 22.76 2.48 12.83
CA ASN A 293 22.18 3.67 12.25
C ASN A 293 20.65 3.63 12.32
N SER A 294 20.03 4.75 12.69
CA SER A 294 18.58 4.92 12.55
C SER A 294 18.21 5.09 11.08
N PHE A 295 17.11 4.45 10.67
CA PHE A 295 16.56 4.55 9.33
C PHE A 295 15.08 4.96 9.41
N LEU A 296 14.66 5.78 8.46
CA LEU A 296 13.30 6.23 8.27
C LEU A 296 12.75 5.61 6.98
N LEU A 297 11.59 4.96 7.08
CA LEU A 297 10.79 4.57 5.92
C LEU A 297 9.98 5.77 5.44
N HIS A 298 10.06 6.06 4.16
CA HIS A 298 9.28 7.09 3.48
C HIS A 298 8.33 6.47 2.46
N LEU A 299 7.26 7.19 2.14
CA LEU A 299 6.19 6.74 1.25
C LEU A 299 6.17 7.64 0.02
N VAL A 300 5.92 7.07 -1.16
CA VAL A 300 5.99 7.80 -2.44
C VAL A 300 4.59 7.93 -3.03
N CYS A 301 4.29 9.11 -3.56
CA CYS A 301 3.06 9.38 -4.29
C CYS A 301 3.09 8.75 -5.70
N GLU A 302 2.16 7.84 -5.96
CA GLU A 302 2.05 7.06 -7.21
C GLU A 302 1.39 7.82 -8.37
N CYS A 303 1.52 9.15 -8.42
CA CYS A 303 0.84 9.99 -9.43
C CYS A 303 1.29 9.68 -10.86
N SER A 304 2.59 9.45 -11.07
CA SER A 304 3.17 8.99 -12.34
C SER A 304 4.60 8.48 -12.14
N VAL A 305 4.99 7.45 -12.91
CA VAL A 305 6.35 6.88 -12.95
C VAL A 305 7.42 7.97 -13.12
N ASN A 306 7.18 8.96 -13.97
CA ASN A 306 8.16 9.99 -14.30
C ASN A 306 8.21 11.16 -13.29
N HIS A 307 7.36 11.20 -12.26
CA HIS A 307 7.28 12.28 -11.25
C HIS A 307 7.03 11.77 -9.81
N LEU A 308 7.70 10.69 -9.45
CA LEU A 308 7.68 10.11 -8.10
C LEU A 308 8.23 11.11 -7.06
N HIS A 309 7.45 11.41 -6.02
CA HIS A 309 7.86 12.29 -4.93
C HIS A 309 7.35 11.77 -3.59
N PHE A 310 8.05 12.13 -2.51
CA PHE A 310 7.62 11.76 -1.17
C PHE A 310 6.26 12.35 -0.81
N ALA A 311 5.45 11.54 -0.15
CA ALA A 311 4.34 12.02 0.67
C ALA A 311 4.87 12.99 1.75
N LEU A 312 4.09 14.01 2.08
CA LEU A 312 4.44 14.97 3.12
C LEU A 312 4.24 14.33 4.49
N HIS A 313 5.29 13.68 4.99
CA HIS A 313 5.41 13.12 6.34
C HIS A 313 6.91 13.10 6.74
N PRO A 314 7.25 13.05 8.04
CA PRO A 314 8.64 13.21 8.51
C PRO A 314 9.54 11.98 8.30
N GLY A 315 9.00 10.84 7.87
CA GLY A 315 9.63 9.53 7.95
C GLY A 315 9.02 8.68 9.07
N TYR A 316 8.85 7.39 8.82
CA TYR A 316 8.46 6.39 9.81
C TYR A 316 9.73 5.72 10.34
N SER A 317 10.08 5.93 11.61
CA SER A 317 11.27 5.30 12.19
C SER A 317 11.18 3.77 12.15
N LEU A 318 12.21 3.11 11.61
CA LEU A 318 12.33 1.66 11.54
C LEU A 318 12.94 1.12 12.84
N PRO A 319 12.17 0.49 13.74
CA PRO A 319 12.62 0.25 15.12
C PRO A 319 13.75 -0.79 15.23
N ASN A 320 13.92 -1.64 14.21
CA ASN A 320 15.03 -2.60 14.15
C ASN A 320 15.48 -2.78 12.70
N ALA A 321 16.43 -1.95 12.27
CA ALA A 321 17.02 -2.01 10.94
C ALA A 321 17.52 -3.42 10.60
N ARG A 322 18.23 -4.08 11.52
CA ARG A 322 18.84 -5.40 11.27
C ARG A 322 17.81 -6.49 10.98
N ILE A 323 16.70 -6.57 11.72
CA ILE A 323 15.62 -7.52 11.45
C ILE A 323 14.90 -7.14 10.14
N PHE A 324 14.63 -5.85 9.94
CA PHE A 324 13.99 -5.37 8.71
C PHE A 324 14.80 -5.73 7.46
N PHE A 325 16.11 -5.47 7.47
CA PHE A 325 17.04 -5.81 6.40
C PHE A 325 17.40 -7.31 6.33
N GLN A 326 17.06 -8.13 7.34
CA GLN A 326 17.14 -9.60 7.24
C GLN A 326 15.93 -10.19 6.51
N ILE A 327 14.72 -9.66 6.76
CA ILE A 327 13.47 -10.13 6.13
C ILE A 327 13.33 -9.55 4.73
N TYR A 328 13.50 -8.23 4.60
CA TYR A 328 13.30 -7.49 3.34
C TYR A 328 14.63 -7.16 2.64
N GLY A 329 15.78 -7.63 3.12
CA GLY A 329 17.10 -7.33 2.53
C GLY A 329 17.20 -7.60 1.04
N LEU A 330 16.68 -8.76 0.61
CA LEU A 330 16.61 -9.13 -0.81
C LEU A 330 15.70 -8.20 -1.61
N TYR A 331 14.51 -7.88 -1.09
CA TYR A 331 13.59 -6.90 -1.68
C TYR A 331 14.25 -5.53 -1.84
N LEU A 332 14.93 -5.08 -0.79
CA LEU A 332 15.57 -3.78 -0.74
C LEU A 332 16.73 -3.71 -1.73
N LYS A 333 17.58 -4.73 -1.74
CA LYS A 333 18.69 -4.90 -2.69
C LYS A 333 18.22 -4.94 -4.14
N GLN A 334 17.14 -5.67 -4.44
CA GLN A 334 16.69 -5.92 -5.81
C GLN A 334 15.82 -4.79 -6.39
N TYR A 335 15.01 -4.12 -5.57
CA TYR A 335 13.98 -3.18 -6.06
C TYR A 335 14.11 -1.77 -5.45
N MET A 336 14.49 -1.63 -4.18
CA MET A 336 14.35 -0.36 -3.46
C MET A 336 15.62 0.48 -3.41
N ILE A 337 16.79 -0.16 -3.37
CA ILE A 337 18.10 0.50 -3.42
C ILE A 337 18.32 1.13 -4.80
N PRO A 338 18.06 0.45 -5.93
CA PRO A 338 18.06 1.11 -7.25
C PRO A 338 17.07 2.28 -7.32
N LEU A 339 15.86 2.13 -6.78
CA LEU A 339 14.84 3.19 -6.75
C LEU A 339 15.25 4.40 -5.88
N ALA A 340 15.87 4.16 -4.72
CA ALA A 340 16.37 5.20 -3.83
C ALA A 340 17.57 5.94 -4.45
N GLN A 341 18.51 5.21 -5.07
CA GLN A 341 19.63 5.79 -5.82
C GLN A 341 19.14 6.61 -7.01
N TYR A 342 18.10 6.16 -7.72
CA TYR A 342 17.48 6.91 -8.81
C TYR A 342 16.83 8.22 -8.32
N LEU A 343 16.04 8.18 -7.24
CA LEU A 343 15.40 9.38 -6.70
C LEU A 343 16.38 10.37 -6.06
N LEU A 344 17.54 9.87 -5.62
CA LEU A 344 18.70 10.67 -5.26
C LEU A 344 19.36 11.36 -6.45
N ARG A 345 19.59 10.63 -7.55
CA ARG A 345 20.08 11.20 -8.82
C ARG A 345 19.14 12.31 -9.35
N LEU A 346 17.83 12.14 -9.17
CA LEU A 346 16.82 13.15 -9.54
C LEU A 346 16.67 14.32 -8.54
N LYS A 347 17.36 14.31 -7.40
CA LYS A 347 17.24 15.32 -6.32
C LYS A 347 15.81 15.55 -5.83
N MET A 348 14.93 14.55 -5.87
CA MET A 348 13.52 14.69 -5.47
C MET A 348 13.29 14.60 -3.95
N VAL A 349 14.37 14.63 -3.16
CA VAL A 349 14.35 14.54 -1.71
C VAL A 349 14.13 15.92 -1.08
N ASN A 350 12.86 16.30 -0.89
CA ASN A 350 12.47 17.56 -0.25
C ASN A 350 12.67 17.60 1.29
N THR A 351 13.34 16.60 1.89
CA THR A 351 13.68 16.63 3.33
C THR A 351 14.98 17.39 3.55
N VAL A 352 14.92 18.41 4.40
CA VAL A 352 15.95 19.42 4.74
C VAL A 352 17.30 18.78 5.14
N GLN A 353 18.18 18.46 4.17
CA GLN A 353 19.42 17.71 4.41
C GLN A 353 20.58 18.16 3.49
N ASP A 354 21.76 18.41 4.07
CA ASP A 354 22.99 18.91 3.44
C ASP A 354 23.58 17.91 2.41
N ALA A 355 24.28 18.39 1.38
CA ALA A 355 25.03 17.57 0.43
C ALA A 355 26.03 16.60 1.10
N ARG A 356 26.58 16.97 2.27
CA ARG A 356 27.44 16.09 3.08
C ARG A 356 26.71 14.86 3.64
N PHE A 357 25.41 14.95 3.91
CA PHE A 357 24.60 13.79 4.32
C PHE A 357 24.50 12.78 3.17
N TRP A 358 24.32 13.26 1.93
CA TRP A 358 24.15 12.39 0.77
C TRP A 358 25.43 11.68 0.32
N SER A 359 26.58 12.35 0.34
CA SER A 359 27.88 11.70 0.08
C SER A 359 28.22 10.65 1.14
N THR A 360 27.85 10.93 2.40
CA THR A 360 27.94 9.98 3.51
C THR A 360 27.03 8.78 3.22
N PHE A 361 25.72 8.99 3.01
CA PHE A 361 24.75 7.94 2.72
C PHE A 361 25.16 7.01 1.57
N GLN A 362 25.68 7.56 0.47
CA GLN A 362 26.15 6.74 -0.66
C GLN A 362 27.27 5.76 -0.24
N THR A 363 28.20 6.21 0.61
CA THR A 363 29.39 5.45 1.00
C THR A 363 29.07 4.24 1.89
N GLY A 364 28.23 4.44 2.91
CA GLY A 364 27.82 3.33 3.80
C GLY A 364 26.62 2.55 3.27
N LEU A 365 25.86 3.04 2.29
CA LEU A 365 24.92 2.19 1.54
C LEU A 365 25.70 1.15 0.71
N ASN A 366 26.86 1.50 0.15
CA ASN A 366 27.78 0.52 -0.45
C ASN A 366 28.30 -0.50 0.60
N LYS A 367 28.73 -0.04 1.79
CA LYS A 367 29.09 -0.96 2.89
C LYS A 367 27.93 -1.83 3.36
N MET A 368 26.70 -1.28 3.41
CA MET A 368 25.49 -2.01 3.73
C MET A 368 25.23 -3.12 2.69
N MET A 369 25.46 -2.84 1.41
CA MET A 369 25.36 -3.83 0.34
C MET A 369 26.38 -4.97 0.52
N ASP A 370 27.62 -4.68 0.91
CA ASP A 370 28.62 -5.71 1.21
C ASP A 370 28.24 -6.60 2.41
N ILE A 371 27.49 -6.05 3.38
CA ILE A 371 26.95 -6.82 4.51
C ILE A 371 25.72 -7.62 4.07
N LEU A 372 24.76 -7.00 3.36
CA LEU A 372 23.55 -7.64 2.83
C LEU A 372 23.89 -8.80 1.88
N ASN A 373 24.96 -8.67 1.10
CA ASN A 373 25.50 -9.73 0.24
C ASN A 373 25.98 -10.99 1.00
N ARG A 374 26.20 -10.88 2.32
CA ARG A 374 26.64 -11.98 3.21
C ARG A 374 25.51 -12.53 4.09
N VAL A 375 24.31 -11.99 4.00
CA VAL A 375 23.13 -12.44 4.77
C VAL A 375 22.33 -13.42 3.92
N GLU A 376 22.27 -14.68 4.35
CA GLU A 376 21.29 -15.65 3.83
C GLU A 376 19.87 -15.07 4.02
N SER A 377 19.16 -14.89 2.91
CA SER A 377 17.84 -14.25 2.88
C SER A 377 16.89 -15.06 2.00
N SER A 378 15.67 -15.24 2.49
CA SER A 378 14.63 -16.03 1.83
C SER A 378 13.92 -15.24 0.73
N PRO A 379 13.27 -15.90 -0.25
CA PRO A 379 12.32 -15.25 -1.15
C PRO A 379 11.16 -14.62 -0.35
N ILE A 380 10.75 -13.42 -0.74
CA ILE A 380 9.63 -12.69 -0.12
C ILE A 380 8.34 -13.48 -0.40
N THR A 381 7.64 -13.87 0.65
CA THR A 381 6.33 -14.52 0.54
C THR A 381 5.19 -13.49 0.50
N ALA A 382 3.98 -13.91 0.10
CA ALA A 382 2.79 -13.07 0.22
C ALA A 382 2.49 -12.69 1.69
N GLU A 383 2.92 -13.53 2.63
CA GLU A 383 2.80 -13.31 4.08
C GLU A 383 3.81 -12.25 4.58
N ASP A 384 5.01 -12.17 4.01
CA ASP A 384 5.97 -11.08 4.28
C ASP A 384 5.43 -9.72 3.79
N THR A 385 4.77 -9.68 2.64
CA THR A 385 4.08 -8.47 2.14
C THR A 385 2.94 -8.04 3.08
N LEU A 386 2.23 -9.00 3.68
CA LEU A 386 1.20 -8.73 4.71
C LEU A 386 1.83 -8.28 6.04
N ASN A 387 2.99 -8.82 6.42
CA ASN A 387 3.74 -8.41 7.61
C ASN A 387 4.41 -7.04 7.45
N LEU A 388 4.74 -6.60 6.23
CA LEU A 388 5.20 -5.25 5.96
C LEU A 388 4.15 -4.21 6.36
N LYS A 389 2.85 -4.52 6.19
CA LYS A 389 1.74 -3.69 6.71
C LYS A 389 1.83 -3.52 8.22
N ASN A 390 2.14 -4.59 8.96
CA ASN A 390 2.25 -4.56 10.43
C ASN A 390 3.51 -3.79 10.92
N LEU A 391 4.55 -3.71 10.10
CA LEU A 391 5.76 -2.92 10.37
C LEU A 391 5.60 -1.42 10.05
N VAL A 392 4.75 -1.08 9.08
CA VAL A 392 4.54 0.31 8.59
C VAL A 392 3.28 0.95 9.19
N VAL A 393 2.27 0.15 9.57
CA VAL A 393 0.96 0.61 10.04
C VAL A 393 0.58 -0.06 11.37
N PRO A 394 1.08 0.46 12.51
CA PRO A 394 0.65 -0.01 13.82
C PRO A 394 -0.39 0.92 14.48
N GLU A 395 -0.40 2.23 14.15
CA GLU A 395 -1.22 3.19 14.90
C GLU A 395 -1.76 4.43 14.14
N TRP A 396 -1.29 4.74 12.92
CA TRP A 396 -1.69 6.00 12.30
C TRP A 396 -3.00 5.83 11.53
N THR A 397 -4.03 6.60 11.92
CA THR A 397 -5.22 6.90 11.10
C THR A 397 -4.88 7.72 9.85
N THR A 398 -3.60 7.99 9.58
CA THR A 398 -3.13 8.66 8.37
C THR A 398 -1.86 8.02 7.80
N ILE A 399 -1.94 7.50 6.56
CA ILE A 399 -0.78 7.07 5.76
C ILE A 399 -0.10 8.32 5.16
N GLY A 400 0.49 9.13 6.03
CA GLY A 400 0.97 10.47 5.74
C GLY A 400 -0.16 11.32 5.13
N ASN A 401 0.14 12.07 4.07
CA ASN A 401 -0.87 12.79 3.29
C ASN A 401 -1.30 12.07 2.00
N LEU A 402 -1.16 10.73 1.93
CA LEU A 402 -1.62 9.92 0.79
C LEU A 402 -3.10 9.57 0.91
N TYR A 403 -3.74 9.42 -0.26
CA TYR A 403 -5.15 9.10 -0.44
C TYR A 403 -5.31 8.08 -1.57
N ARG A 404 -6.29 7.19 -1.47
CA ARG A 404 -6.54 6.11 -2.44
C ARG A 404 -7.27 6.63 -3.68
N SER A 405 -6.63 6.55 -4.86
CA SER A 405 -7.18 6.96 -6.16
C SER A 405 -7.20 5.80 -7.16
N VAL A 406 -8.18 5.78 -8.06
CA VAL A 406 -8.26 4.80 -9.17
C VAL A 406 -7.82 5.42 -10.49
N THR A 407 -6.99 4.70 -11.24
CA THR A 407 -6.54 5.02 -12.59
C THR A 407 -7.56 4.63 -13.68
N LYS A 408 -7.24 4.95 -14.95
CA LYS A 408 -8.06 4.56 -16.12
C LYS A 408 -8.14 3.04 -16.30
N ASP A 409 -7.06 2.32 -15.99
CA ASP A 409 -6.92 0.86 -15.99
C ASP A 409 -7.51 0.17 -14.75
N MET A 410 -8.35 0.88 -13.96
CA MET A 410 -9.09 0.33 -12.83
C MET A 410 -8.26 -0.11 -11.62
N THR A 411 -6.97 0.22 -11.56
CA THR A 411 -6.10 -0.11 -10.42
C THR A 411 -6.04 1.01 -9.39
N ILE A 412 -5.86 0.63 -8.13
CA ILE A 412 -5.74 1.55 -7.00
C ILE A 412 -4.28 1.99 -6.88
N ARG A 413 -4.12 3.28 -6.58
CA ARG A 413 -2.84 3.97 -6.35
C ARG A 413 -2.95 4.92 -5.16
N TRP A 414 -1.87 5.08 -4.41
CA TRP A 414 -1.80 6.03 -3.30
C TRP A 414 -1.18 7.35 -3.77
N VAL A 415 -1.94 8.43 -3.73
CA VAL A 415 -1.54 9.74 -4.24
C VAL A 415 -1.66 10.82 -3.16
N CYS A 416 -0.72 11.77 -3.11
CA CYS A 416 -0.73 12.80 -2.07
C CYS A 416 -1.91 13.76 -2.24
N LYS A 417 -2.24 14.54 -1.19
CA LYS A 417 -3.34 15.52 -1.19
C LYS A 417 -3.40 16.44 -2.41
N ARG A 418 -2.25 16.79 -3.00
CA ARG A 418 -2.16 17.63 -4.21
C ARG A 418 -2.62 16.92 -5.49
N HIS A 419 -2.50 15.60 -5.53
CA HIS A 419 -2.89 14.72 -6.63
C HIS A 419 -4.22 13.98 -6.35
N TYR A 420 -4.80 14.16 -5.16
CA TYR A 420 -6.16 13.75 -4.86
C TYR A 420 -7.16 14.77 -5.44
N PRO A 421 -8.18 14.36 -6.22
CA PRO A 421 -9.02 15.33 -6.94
C PRO A 421 -9.82 16.24 -5.99
N ALA A 422 -9.73 17.56 -6.21
CA ALA A 422 -10.37 18.57 -5.36
C ALA A 422 -11.89 18.40 -5.22
N ASP A 423 -12.55 17.88 -6.26
CA ASP A 423 -13.99 17.56 -6.23
C ASP A 423 -14.33 16.53 -5.14
N GLN A 424 -13.49 15.50 -4.94
CA GLN A 424 -13.73 14.50 -3.88
C GLN A 424 -13.78 15.17 -2.51
N SER A 425 -12.84 16.07 -2.19
CA SER A 425 -12.81 16.79 -0.92
C SER A 425 -14.04 17.67 -0.68
N GLN A 426 -14.64 18.25 -1.74
CA GLN A 426 -15.88 19.00 -1.60
C GLN A 426 -17.10 18.09 -1.38
N LEU A 427 -17.14 16.92 -2.02
CA LEU A 427 -18.20 15.94 -1.84
C LEU A 427 -18.16 15.29 -0.45
N ILE A 428 -16.97 15.00 0.07
CA ILE A 428 -16.77 14.46 1.43
C ILE A 428 -17.34 15.41 2.49
N ARG A 429 -17.08 16.72 2.39
CA ARG A 429 -17.64 17.71 3.32
C ARG A 429 -19.17 17.64 3.34
N ARG A 430 -19.80 17.62 2.16
CA ARG A 430 -21.25 17.54 2.02
C ARG A 430 -21.87 16.24 2.56
N LEU A 431 -21.09 15.15 2.65
CA LEU A 431 -21.52 13.93 3.34
C LEU A 431 -21.44 14.07 4.86
N ARG A 432 -20.38 14.66 5.40
CA ARG A 432 -20.24 14.91 6.86
C ARG A 432 -21.33 15.83 7.41
N ASP A 433 -21.88 16.70 6.57
CA ASP A 433 -23.01 17.58 6.91
C ASP A 433 -24.36 16.82 7.00
N ILE A 434 -24.38 15.49 6.88
CA ILE A 434 -25.57 14.63 6.97
C ILE A 434 -25.47 13.79 8.24
N GLU A 435 -26.33 14.09 9.22
CA GLU A 435 -26.44 13.33 10.46
C GLU A 435 -26.70 11.84 10.19
N GLY A 436 -26.03 10.96 10.92
CA GLY A 436 -26.07 9.53 10.66
C GLY A 436 -25.19 9.03 9.50
N ILE A 437 -24.31 9.87 8.94
CA ILE A 437 -23.29 9.44 7.96
C ILE A 437 -21.89 9.82 8.45
N SER A 438 -20.99 8.85 8.48
CA SER A 438 -19.55 9.06 8.60
C SER A 438 -18.83 8.62 7.32
N PHE A 439 -17.71 9.27 7.01
CA PHE A 439 -16.88 8.95 5.85
C PHE A 439 -15.40 9.05 6.21
N ASP A 440 -14.71 7.93 6.09
CA ASP A 440 -13.26 7.83 6.18
C ASP A 440 -12.64 8.19 4.81
N GLU A 441 -11.82 9.23 4.76
CA GLU A 441 -11.19 9.70 3.52
C GLU A 441 -10.01 8.83 3.06
N GLN A 442 -9.36 8.14 4.00
CA GLN A 442 -8.19 7.30 3.78
C GLN A 442 -8.63 6.02 3.09
N GLU A 443 -9.55 5.31 3.73
CA GLU A 443 -10.10 4.06 3.23
C GLU A 443 -11.20 4.29 2.19
N SER A 444 -11.69 5.52 2.03
CA SER A 444 -12.92 5.84 1.28
C SER A 444 -14.08 4.93 1.72
N GLU A 445 -14.14 4.69 3.04
CA GLU A 445 -15.19 3.91 3.67
C GLU A 445 -16.31 4.85 4.13
N MET A 446 -17.54 4.58 3.69
CA MET A 446 -18.71 5.25 4.23
C MET A 446 -19.34 4.38 5.30
N THR A 447 -19.80 4.93 6.42
CA THR A 447 -20.70 4.24 7.33
C THR A 447 -21.95 5.06 7.52
N ILE A 448 -23.11 4.48 7.21
CA ILE A 448 -24.42 5.07 7.51
C ILE A 448 -24.96 4.36 8.76
N SER A 449 -25.31 5.15 9.77
CA SER A 449 -25.79 4.70 11.07
C SER A 449 -27.13 5.38 11.39
N GLY A 450 -28.20 4.60 11.50
CA GLY A 450 -29.53 5.09 11.88
C GLY A 450 -30.42 5.50 10.70
N ARG A 451 -31.49 6.24 11.02
CA ARG A 451 -32.56 6.63 10.09
C ARG A 451 -32.25 7.95 9.40
N LEU A 452 -31.94 7.89 8.11
CA LEU A 452 -31.90 9.08 7.26
C LEU A 452 -33.32 9.50 6.85
N ASP A 453 -33.66 10.77 7.02
CA ASP A 453 -34.90 11.36 6.54
C ASP A 453 -34.88 11.59 5.00
N PRO A 454 -36.03 11.86 4.34
CA PRO A 454 -36.10 12.04 2.88
C PRO A 454 -35.20 13.16 2.34
N THR A 455 -34.99 14.22 3.13
CA THR A 455 -34.12 15.37 2.82
C THR A 455 -32.65 15.00 2.94
N GLN A 456 -32.25 14.30 4.02
CA GLN A 456 -30.92 13.74 4.20
C GLN A 456 -30.58 12.73 3.09
N MET A 457 -31.52 11.83 2.73
CA MET A 457 -31.39 10.90 1.62
C MET A 457 -31.23 11.63 0.27
N SER A 458 -31.97 12.71 0.03
CA SER A 458 -31.83 13.53 -1.19
C SER A 458 -30.44 14.19 -1.27
N ARG A 459 -29.93 14.72 -0.15
CA ARG A 459 -28.58 15.30 -0.05
C ARG A 459 -27.47 14.25 -0.29
N LEU A 460 -27.62 13.05 0.28
CA LEU A 460 -26.73 11.91 0.04
C LEU A 460 -26.70 11.56 -1.46
N THR A 461 -27.89 11.38 -2.06
CA THR A 461 -28.08 11.09 -3.48
C THR A 461 -27.38 12.12 -4.38
N ALA A 462 -27.64 13.40 -4.14
CA ALA A 462 -27.10 14.50 -4.94
C ALA A 462 -25.57 14.71 -4.76
N THR A 463 -24.98 14.13 -3.72
CA THR A 463 -23.54 14.15 -3.46
C THR A 463 -22.85 12.97 -4.14
N LEU A 464 -23.40 11.76 -4.01
CA LEU A 464 -22.86 10.56 -4.64
C LEU A 464 -22.98 10.58 -6.18
N GLN A 465 -24.03 11.20 -6.72
CA GLN A 465 -24.19 11.46 -8.18
C GLN A 465 -23.06 12.27 -8.80
N ARG A 466 -22.32 13.06 -8.01
CA ARG A 466 -21.21 13.89 -8.49
C ARG A 466 -19.89 13.13 -8.58
N GLY A 467 -19.92 11.80 -8.41
CA GLY A 467 -18.78 10.92 -8.65
C GLY A 467 -17.85 10.71 -7.46
N LEU A 468 -18.37 10.78 -6.22
CA LEU A 468 -17.60 10.40 -5.04
C LEU A 468 -17.21 8.91 -5.13
N ARG A 469 -15.93 8.61 -4.89
CA ARG A 469 -15.39 7.24 -4.87
C ARG A 469 -15.52 6.65 -3.47
N ILE A 470 -16.05 5.44 -3.38
CA ILE A 470 -16.25 4.70 -2.12
C ILE A 470 -15.68 3.30 -2.29
N TYR A 471 -14.75 2.86 -1.43
CA TYR A 471 -14.14 1.51 -1.47
C TYR A 471 -14.77 0.52 -0.48
N THR A 472 -15.48 1.00 0.55
CA THR A 472 -16.25 0.20 1.52
C THR A 472 -17.55 0.94 1.92
N LEU A 473 -18.68 0.27 2.17
CA LEU A 473 -19.83 0.87 2.90
C LEU A 473 -20.31 -0.01 4.06
N ASN A 474 -20.48 0.57 5.24
CA ASN A 474 -21.20 -0.07 6.33
C ASN A 474 -22.57 0.58 6.53
N TYR A 475 -23.62 -0.20 6.83
CA TYR A 475 -25.02 0.27 6.81
C TYR A 475 -25.79 -0.25 8.04
N VAL A 476 -25.53 0.39 9.18
CA VAL A 476 -26.01 -0.03 10.51
C VAL A 476 -27.40 0.55 10.76
N TYR A 477 -28.41 -0.31 10.89
CA TYR A 477 -29.80 0.06 10.66
C TYR A 477 -30.75 -0.09 11.85
N HIS A 478 -31.59 0.94 12.04
CA HIS A 478 -32.89 0.85 12.72
C HIS A 478 -33.94 1.59 11.84
N SER A 479 -34.85 0.84 11.18
CA SER A 479 -36.05 1.22 10.37
C SER A 479 -36.18 2.64 9.78
N PRO A 480 -36.16 2.87 8.41
CA PRO A 480 -37.43 2.95 7.61
C PRO A 480 -37.32 2.71 6.04
N PRO A 481 -38.18 3.27 5.13
CA PRO A 481 -38.67 2.53 3.95
C PRO A 481 -37.72 2.46 2.74
N LEU A 482 -37.72 1.30 2.05
CA LEU A 482 -36.78 0.98 0.97
C LEU A 482 -36.89 1.83 -0.32
N ASP A 483 -38.08 2.35 -0.66
CA ASP A 483 -38.34 3.00 -1.95
C ASP A 483 -37.51 4.27 -2.18
N GLN A 484 -37.05 4.91 -1.11
CA GLN A 484 -36.19 6.10 -1.18
C GLN A 484 -34.70 5.75 -1.17
N LEU A 485 -34.29 4.72 -0.39
CA LEU A 485 -32.92 4.20 -0.41
C LEU A 485 -32.54 3.66 -1.79
N ASN A 486 -33.43 2.90 -2.42
CA ASN A 486 -33.19 2.42 -3.78
C ASN A 486 -33.05 3.60 -4.75
N LYS A 487 -33.95 4.59 -4.76
CA LYS A 487 -33.83 5.78 -5.63
C LYS A 487 -32.51 6.55 -5.44
N ALA A 488 -31.99 6.59 -4.22
CA ALA A 488 -30.69 7.18 -3.93
C ALA A 488 -29.53 6.36 -4.52
N PHE A 489 -29.50 5.07 -4.20
CA PHE A 489 -28.40 4.16 -4.50
C PHE A 489 -28.37 3.72 -5.97
N CYS A 490 -29.52 3.75 -6.63
CA CYS A 490 -29.70 3.65 -8.08
C CYS A 490 -29.00 4.74 -8.91
N ARG A 491 -28.37 5.74 -8.28
CA ARG A 491 -27.61 6.81 -8.97
C ARG A 491 -26.29 7.13 -8.26
N ALA A 492 -25.82 6.25 -7.39
CA ALA A 492 -24.80 6.57 -6.40
C ALA A 492 -23.82 5.42 -6.16
N SER A 493 -22.55 5.77 -5.98
CA SER A 493 -21.46 4.80 -5.90
C SER A 493 -21.32 4.20 -4.51
N ILE A 494 -21.47 2.87 -4.36
CA ILE A 494 -21.35 2.26 -3.03
C ILE A 494 -20.86 0.82 -3.01
N ASN A 495 -20.02 0.51 -2.01
CA ASN A 495 -19.20 -0.68 -2.04
C ASN A 495 -19.72 -1.87 -1.19
N THR A 496 -20.10 -1.69 0.08
CA THR A 496 -20.43 -2.76 1.06
C THR A 496 -21.78 -2.49 1.78
N VAL A 497 -22.41 -3.40 2.57
CA VAL A 497 -23.69 -3.12 3.31
C VAL A 497 -23.86 -3.95 4.62
N CYS A 498 -23.15 -3.63 5.71
CA CYS A 498 -23.25 -4.37 6.99
C CYS A 498 -24.44 -3.96 7.90
N HIS A 499 -25.43 -4.83 8.16
CA HIS A 499 -26.70 -4.57 8.87
C HIS A 499 -26.96 -5.53 10.08
N HIS A 500 -27.68 -5.09 11.12
CA HIS A 500 -28.23 -5.93 12.22
C HIS A 500 -29.64 -5.42 12.64
N GLY A 501 -30.58 -6.31 13.01
CA GLY A 501 -31.88 -5.95 13.65
C GLY A 501 -33.18 -6.41 12.95
N PHE A 502 -34.26 -6.60 13.74
CA PHE A 502 -35.54 -7.29 13.41
C PHE A 502 -36.74 -6.37 13.04
N LEU A 503 -37.80 -6.97 12.43
CA LEU A 503 -39.28 -6.77 12.59
C LEU A 503 -40.16 -6.67 11.31
N SER A 504 -41.49 -6.63 11.49
CA SER A 504 -42.58 -7.28 10.72
C SER A 504 -43.35 -6.44 9.65
N ASP A 505 -44.47 -7.00 9.15
CA ASP A 505 -45.28 -6.58 7.96
C ASP A 505 -45.91 -5.15 8.02
N ASP A 506 -46.38 -4.47 6.96
CA ASP A 506 -47.21 -4.77 5.75
C ASP A 506 -46.83 -3.83 4.54
N ASN A 507 -47.59 -3.58 3.45
CA ASN A 507 -48.11 -4.47 2.37
C ASN A 507 -49.00 -3.69 1.35
N ASP A 508 -48.48 -3.32 0.16
CA ASP A 508 -49.27 -2.70 -0.94
C ASP A 508 -48.66 -3.03 -2.33
N LYS A 509 -49.51 -3.29 -3.33
CA LYS A 509 -49.12 -3.77 -4.69
C LYS A 509 -48.93 -2.67 -5.73
N SER A 510 -49.50 -1.47 -5.58
CA SER A 510 -49.53 -0.47 -6.67
C SER A 510 -48.15 0.17 -6.98
N ASN A 511 -47.22 0.15 -6.03
CA ASN A 511 -45.85 0.66 -6.24
C ASN A 511 -44.98 -0.23 -7.15
N MET A 512 -45.28 -1.53 -7.26
CA MET A 512 -44.42 -2.50 -7.96
C MET A 512 -44.22 -2.18 -9.45
N ASP A 513 -45.28 -1.75 -10.14
CA ASP A 513 -45.24 -1.47 -11.58
C ASP A 513 -44.49 -0.16 -11.90
N ARG A 514 -44.45 0.77 -10.93
CA ARG A 514 -43.61 1.98 -10.98
C ARG A 514 -42.14 1.67 -10.68
N ILE A 515 -41.86 0.72 -9.78
CA ILE A 515 -40.50 0.28 -9.46
C ILE A 515 -39.86 -0.42 -10.68
N GLN A 516 -40.58 -1.31 -11.37
CA GLN A 516 -40.09 -2.01 -12.56
C GLN A 516 -39.63 -1.06 -13.68
N LYS A 517 -40.39 0.01 -13.95
CA LYS A 517 -40.02 1.06 -14.93
C LYS A 517 -38.84 1.91 -14.46
N LEU A 518 -38.68 2.13 -13.15
CA LEU A 518 -37.54 2.85 -12.60
C LEU A 518 -36.24 2.04 -12.72
N CYS A 519 -36.26 0.76 -12.36
CA CYS A 519 -35.08 -0.12 -12.41
C CYS A 519 -34.46 -0.21 -13.81
N ASN A 520 -35.26 -0.17 -14.88
CA ASN A 520 -34.74 -0.17 -16.25
C ASN A 520 -33.99 1.13 -16.63
N GLN A 521 -34.24 2.26 -15.97
CA GLN A 521 -33.53 3.54 -16.19
C GLN A 521 -32.26 3.70 -15.34
N VAL A 522 -31.98 2.75 -14.44
CA VAL A 522 -30.92 2.82 -13.42
C VAL A 522 -29.61 2.15 -13.87
N ILE A 523 -29.71 1.26 -14.84
CA ILE A 523 -28.67 0.32 -15.30
C ILE A 523 -27.42 1.03 -15.92
N THR A 524 -27.41 2.35 -16.03
CA THR A 524 -26.43 3.13 -16.82
C THR A 524 -25.45 4.00 -16.02
N SER A 525 -25.48 4.01 -14.68
CA SER A 525 -24.69 4.98 -13.89
C SER A 525 -23.40 4.42 -13.24
N ASN A 526 -22.31 5.19 -13.35
CA ASN A 526 -20.94 4.80 -13.02
C ASN A 526 -20.69 4.60 -11.51
N VAL A 527 -20.31 3.39 -11.12
CA VAL A 527 -20.00 3.04 -9.73
C VAL A 527 -18.74 2.18 -9.60
N PHE A 528 -17.96 2.40 -8.54
CA PHE A 528 -16.87 1.54 -8.11
C PHE A 528 -17.30 0.72 -6.88
N VAL A 529 -17.67 -0.56 -7.10
CA VAL A 529 -17.91 -1.57 -6.05
C VAL A 529 -16.87 -2.68 -6.22
N ARG A 530 -16.19 -3.09 -5.15
CA ARG A 530 -15.26 -4.22 -5.10
C ARG A 530 -15.59 -5.24 -4.00
N GLN A 531 -16.16 -4.87 -2.85
CA GLN A 531 -16.47 -5.81 -1.78
C GLN A 531 -17.83 -5.56 -1.15
N ALA A 532 -18.80 -6.47 -1.27
CA ALA A 532 -20.09 -6.37 -0.58
C ALA A 532 -20.22 -7.40 0.56
N LYS A 533 -20.86 -6.98 1.65
CA LYS A 533 -21.33 -7.84 2.75
C LYS A 533 -22.82 -7.57 2.95
N VAL A 534 -23.61 -8.60 3.24
CA VAL A 534 -25.06 -8.50 3.48
C VAL A 534 -25.43 -9.39 4.68
N THR A 535 -26.11 -8.80 5.66
CA THR A 535 -26.46 -9.45 6.93
C THR A 535 -27.91 -9.11 7.32
N ASP A 536 -28.87 -9.97 6.94
CA ASP A 536 -30.30 -9.78 7.22
C ASP A 536 -30.69 -10.14 8.66
N GLY A 537 -31.56 -9.30 9.26
CA GLY A 537 -32.25 -9.53 10.53
C GLY A 537 -33.75 -9.80 10.38
N GLY A 538 -34.25 -9.96 9.16
CA GLY A 538 -35.62 -10.36 8.86
C GLY A 538 -36.28 -9.40 7.86
N GLY A 539 -36.12 -9.65 6.57
CA GLY A 539 -36.86 -8.90 5.54
C GLY A 539 -36.65 -9.32 4.09
N TRP A 540 -35.88 -10.38 3.84
CA TRP A 540 -35.42 -10.76 2.49
C TRP A 540 -36.50 -10.81 1.40
N SER A 541 -37.70 -11.34 1.70
CA SER A 541 -38.79 -11.53 0.73
C SER A 541 -39.18 -10.25 -0.02
N ARG A 542 -39.06 -9.09 0.64
CA ARG A 542 -39.38 -7.76 0.11
C ARG A 542 -38.20 -7.09 -0.63
N LYS A 543 -36.96 -7.58 -0.45
CA LYS A 543 -35.72 -6.92 -0.90
C LYS A 543 -35.00 -7.62 -2.07
N ARG A 544 -35.34 -8.88 -2.35
CA ARG A 544 -34.62 -9.79 -3.27
C ARG A 544 -34.33 -9.25 -4.67
N ALA A 545 -35.29 -8.56 -5.31
CA ALA A 545 -35.15 -8.13 -6.71
C ALA A 545 -34.05 -7.08 -6.90
N GLY A 546 -33.98 -6.06 -6.03
CA GLY A 546 -32.97 -5.01 -6.14
C GLY A 546 -31.54 -5.52 -5.94
N ILE A 547 -31.34 -6.43 -4.99
CA ILE A 547 -30.02 -7.03 -4.74
C ILE A 547 -29.60 -7.93 -5.91
N ARG A 548 -30.53 -8.73 -6.44
CA ARG A 548 -30.32 -9.57 -7.63
C ARG A 548 -29.90 -8.72 -8.84
N ASP A 549 -30.63 -7.64 -9.13
CA ASP A 549 -30.40 -6.85 -10.33
C ASP A 549 -29.13 -5.98 -10.19
N ALA A 550 -28.78 -5.55 -8.97
CA ALA A 550 -27.47 -4.97 -8.66
C ALA A 550 -26.31 -5.97 -8.86
N LEU A 551 -26.45 -7.22 -8.43
CA LEU A 551 -25.41 -8.25 -8.60
C LEU A 551 -25.19 -8.68 -10.07
N LYS A 552 -26.24 -8.61 -10.91
CA LYS A 552 -26.14 -8.85 -12.36
C LYS A 552 -25.49 -7.68 -13.11
N SER A 553 -25.87 -6.45 -12.79
CA SER A 553 -25.37 -5.25 -13.48
C SER A 553 -23.95 -4.85 -13.06
N ASN A 554 -23.49 -5.30 -11.89
CA ASN A 554 -22.20 -4.94 -11.33
C ASN A 554 -21.04 -5.77 -11.88
N ASN A 555 -20.37 -5.23 -12.89
CA ASN A 555 -19.18 -5.79 -13.52
C ASN A 555 -17.85 -5.48 -12.79
N ARG A 556 -17.87 -5.09 -11.51
CA ARG A 556 -16.66 -4.74 -10.73
C ARG A 556 -16.55 -5.42 -9.35
N LEU A 557 -17.64 -5.99 -8.83
CA LEU A 557 -17.68 -6.68 -7.54
C LEU A 557 -16.72 -7.87 -7.48
N ARG A 558 -15.69 -7.79 -6.63
CA ARG A 558 -14.66 -8.83 -6.43
C ARG A 558 -14.93 -9.73 -5.24
N SER A 559 -15.49 -9.22 -4.15
CA SER A 559 -15.84 -9.99 -2.95
C SER A 559 -17.32 -9.85 -2.63
N PHE A 560 -18.00 -10.95 -2.33
CA PHE A 560 -19.37 -10.97 -1.81
C PHE A 560 -19.42 -11.81 -0.54
N THR A 561 -19.94 -11.26 0.56
CA THR A 561 -20.07 -11.92 1.86
C THR A 561 -21.52 -11.93 2.31
N PHE A 562 -22.00 -13.08 2.75
CA PHE A 562 -23.36 -13.27 3.20
C PHE A 562 -23.40 -13.94 4.58
N SER A 563 -24.13 -13.35 5.52
CA SER A 563 -24.42 -13.94 6.83
C SER A 563 -25.66 -13.31 7.51
N GLY A 564 -26.87 -13.78 7.17
CA GLY A 564 -28.13 -13.27 7.74
C GLY A 564 -29.39 -13.95 7.19
N SER A 565 -30.56 -13.84 7.81
CA SER A 565 -31.66 -14.81 7.65
C SER A 565 -32.46 -14.74 6.33
N MET A 566 -31.83 -15.12 5.23
CA MET A 566 -32.51 -15.35 3.95
C MET A 566 -33.27 -16.68 3.93
N THR A 567 -34.35 -16.69 3.16
CA THR A 567 -35.07 -17.92 2.78
C THR A 567 -34.30 -18.71 1.73
N ASN A 568 -34.54 -20.02 1.66
CA ASN A 568 -33.92 -20.93 0.68
C ASN A 568 -34.08 -20.43 -0.77
N GLN A 569 -35.28 -19.96 -1.13
CA GLN A 569 -35.57 -19.34 -2.44
C GLN A 569 -34.64 -18.15 -2.73
N GLY A 570 -34.39 -17.31 -1.73
CA GLY A 570 -33.50 -16.16 -1.85
C GLY A 570 -32.06 -16.55 -2.17
N ILE A 571 -31.55 -17.59 -1.51
CA ILE A 571 -30.20 -18.11 -1.74
C ILE A 571 -30.08 -18.62 -3.18
N THR A 572 -31.05 -19.40 -3.65
CA THR A 572 -31.10 -19.87 -5.04
C THR A 572 -31.13 -18.72 -6.05
N GLU A 573 -31.91 -17.66 -5.81
CA GLU A 573 -31.99 -16.48 -6.69
C GLU A 573 -30.67 -15.67 -6.75
N ILE A 574 -29.96 -15.49 -5.63
CA ILE A 574 -28.61 -14.90 -5.62
C ILE A 574 -27.64 -15.80 -6.39
N MET A 575 -27.63 -17.10 -6.10
CA MET A 575 -26.64 -18.00 -6.69
C MET A 575 -26.82 -18.14 -8.20
N ALA A 576 -28.05 -18.23 -8.70
CA ALA A 576 -28.36 -18.17 -10.13
C ALA A 576 -27.90 -16.85 -10.79
N THR A 577 -27.81 -15.77 -10.02
CA THR A 577 -27.31 -14.47 -10.47
C THR A 577 -25.78 -14.41 -10.49
N LEU A 578 -25.12 -14.89 -9.43
CA LEU A 578 -23.66 -14.93 -9.35
C LEU A 578 -23.04 -15.82 -10.44
N LYS A 579 -23.76 -16.84 -10.96
CA LYS A 579 -23.33 -17.65 -12.12
C LYS A 579 -23.01 -16.82 -13.37
N THR A 580 -23.71 -15.69 -13.54
CA THR A 580 -23.49 -14.75 -14.66
C THR A 580 -22.48 -13.64 -14.34
N ASN A 581 -21.92 -13.61 -13.13
CA ASN A 581 -20.99 -12.57 -12.73
C ASN A 581 -19.54 -12.95 -13.11
N MET A 582 -18.99 -12.25 -14.10
CA MET A 582 -17.67 -12.53 -14.68
C MET A 582 -16.49 -11.91 -13.91
N VAL A 583 -16.68 -11.40 -12.69
CA VAL A 583 -15.62 -10.69 -11.95
C VAL A 583 -15.48 -11.08 -10.48
N LEU A 584 -16.40 -11.85 -9.91
CA LEU A 584 -16.37 -12.23 -8.50
C LEU A 584 -15.22 -13.19 -8.18
N THR A 585 -14.21 -12.70 -7.45
CA THR A 585 -13.03 -13.46 -7.02
C THR A 585 -13.18 -14.14 -5.66
N THR A 586 -14.06 -13.61 -4.80
CA THR A 586 -14.27 -14.10 -3.43
C THR A 586 -15.76 -14.20 -3.12
N LEU A 587 -16.20 -15.35 -2.66
CA LEU A 587 -17.55 -15.58 -2.17
C LEU A 587 -17.50 -16.18 -0.76
N ARG A 588 -18.08 -15.49 0.22
CA ARG A 588 -18.22 -15.99 1.59
C ARG A 588 -19.68 -16.15 1.94
N PHE A 589 -20.06 -17.34 2.37
CA PHE A 589 -21.39 -17.65 2.86
C PHE A 589 -21.20 -18.29 4.23
N LYS A 590 -21.61 -17.59 5.30
CA LYS A 590 -21.34 -18.01 6.69
C LYS A 590 -22.62 -18.12 7.53
N ASP A 591 -22.57 -19.03 8.50
CA ASP A 591 -23.48 -19.15 9.64
C ASP A 591 -24.93 -19.55 9.34
N ARG A 592 -25.18 -20.24 8.22
CA ARG A 592 -26.54 -20.65 7.77
C ARG A 592 -26.59 -21.96 7.00
N PRO A 593 -27.53 -22.86 7.32
CA PRO A 593 -27.79 -24.05 6.52
C PRO A 593 -27.96 -23.72 5.03
N LEU A 594 -27.29 -24.49 4.16
CA LEU A 594 -27.57 -24.45 2.74
C LEU A 594 -29.03 -24.86 2.46
N PRO A 595 -29.66 -24.29 1.41
CA PRO A 595 -30.97 -24.73 0.97
C PRO A 595 -30.91 -26.16 0.39
N PRO A 596 -32.05 -26.83 0.18
CA PRO A 596 -32.12 -28.01 -0.68
C PRO A 596 -31.49 -27.71 -2.05
N HIS A 597 -30.66 -28.63 -2.53
CA HIS A 597 -29.80 -28.46 -3.72
C HIS A 597 -28.83 -27.27 -3.69
N GLY A 598 -28.54 -26.72 -2.51
CA GLY A 598 -27.61 -25.60 -2.33
C GLY A 598 -26.18 -25.97 -2.73
N ALA A 599 -25.71 -27.16 -2.37
CA ALA A 599 -24.36 -27.63 -2.70
C ALA A 599 -24.15 -27.74 -4.21
N GLU A 600 -25.12 -28.29 -4.93
CA GLU A 600 -25.16 -28.37 -6.40
C GLU A 600 -25.17 -26.98 -7.03
N THR A 601 -25.93 -26.04 -6.45
CA THR A 601 -25.98 -24.66 -6.93
C THR A 601 -24.64 -23.93 -6.76
N PHE A 602 -23.92 -24.16 -5.66
CA PHE A 602 -22.55 -23.68 -5.46
C PHE A 602 -21.56 -24.39 -6.39
N ALA A 603 -21.68 -25.70 -6.59
CA ALA A 603 -20.85 -26.47 -7.51
C ALA A 603 -20.96 -25.98 -8.96
N GLU A 604 -22.18 -25.68 -9.42
CA GLU A 604 -22.40 -25.06 -10.74
C GLU A 604 -21.77 -23.67 -10.84
N LEU A 605 -21.86 -22.83 -9.80
CA LEU A 605 -21.19 -21.53 -9.76
C LEU A 605 -19.66 -21.65 -9.84
N ILE A 606 -19.07 -22.61 -9.13
CA ILE A 606 -17.62 -22.85 -9.15
C ILE A 606 -17.16 -23.33 -10.53
N ARG A 607 -17.95 -24.19 -11.20
CA ARG A 607 -17.65 -24.66 -12.56
C ARG A 607 -17.85 -23.57 -13.62
N SER A 608 -18.82 -22.66 -13.45
CA SER A 608 -19.07 -21.58 -14.41
C SER A 608 -18.18 -20.35 -14.20
N SER A 609 -17.60 -20.16 -13.01
CA SER A 609 -16.79 -18.98 -12.71
C SER A 609 -15.32 -19.14 -13.13
N GLY A 610 -14.95 -18.37 -14.15
CA GLY A 610 -13.55 -18.14 -14.54
C GLY A 610 -12.82 -17.08 -13.70
N THR A 611 -13.36 -16.64 -12.56
CA THR A 611 -12.69 -15.65 -11.68
C THR A 611 -12.69 -15.97 -10.18
N LEU A 612 -13.52 -16.91 -9.71
CA LEU A 612 -13.66 -17.22 -8.28
C LEU A 612 -12.44 -18.00 -7.76
N ILE A 613 -11.60 -17.35 -6.95
CA ILE A 613 -10.39 -17.93 -6.34
C ILE A 613 -10.55 -18.26 -4.85
N CYS A 614 -11.58 -17.72 -4.19
CA CYS A 614 -11.83 -17.91 -2.77
C CYS A 614 -13.31 -18.20 -2.49
N LEU A 615 -13.58 -19.34 -1.88
CA LEU A 615 -14.90 -19.74 -1.43
C LEU A 615 -14.90 -20.07 0.06
N THR A 616 -15.78 -19.42 0.80
CA THR A 616 -16.13 -19.85 2.16
C THR A 616 -17.57 -20.34 2.24
N LEU A 617 -17.76 -21.50 2.88
CA LEU A 617 -19.03 -22.10 3.28
C LEU A 617 -19.04 -22.43 4.79
N SER A 618 -18.46 -21.60 5.67
CA SER A 618 -18.35 -21.90 7.11
C SER A 618 -19.71 -21.94 7.80
N ASN A 619 -19.95 -22.93 8.67
CA ASN A 619 -21.19 -23.07 9.43
C ASN A 619 -22.44 -23.14 8.51
N THR A 620 -22.37 -23.96 7.45
CA THR A 620 -23.45 -24.06 6.45
C THR A 620 -24.19 -25.39 6.43
N MET A 621 -23.97 -26.27 7.41
CA MET A 621 -24.61 -27.58 7.50
C MET A 621 -24.46 -28.41 6.20
N LEU A 622 -23.34 -28.23 5.48
CA LEU A 622 -23.06 -28.88 4.21
C LEU A 622 -23.13 -30.41 4.30
N LYS A 623 -22.66 -30.98 5.42
CA LYS A 623 -22.55 -32.43 5.70
C LYS A 623 -21.73 -33.20 4.65
N ASP A 624 -21.58 -34.50 4.88
CA ASP A 624 -20.90 -35.41 3.95
C ASP A 624 -21.60 -35.48 2.59
N GLU A 625 -22.93 -35.38 2.56
CA GLU A 625 -23.72 -35.48 1.34
C GLU A 625 -23.52 -34.27 0.43
N GLY A 626 -23.47 -33.05 0.97
CA GLY A 626 -23.25 -31.85 0.16
C GLY A 626 -21.79 -31.68 -0.29
N LEU A 627 -20.82 -32.17 0.49
CA LEU A 627 -19.41 -31.90 0.24
C LEU A 627 -18.93 -32.44 -1.11
N HIS A 628 -19.33 -33.65 -1.51
CA HIS A 628 -18.77 -34.29 -2.71
C HIS A 628 -18.94 -33.42 -3.98
N VAL A 629 -20.11 -32.81 -4.16
CA VAL A 629 -20.40 -31.96 -5.34
C VAL A 629 -19.54 -30.69 -5.35
N ILE A 630 -19.29 -30.11 -4.18
CA ILE A 630 -18.39 -28.94 -4.01
C ILE A 630 -16.96 -29.34 -4.36
N ILE A 631 -16.49 -30.49 -3.84
CA ILE A 631 -15.15 -31.00 -4.09
C ILE A 631 -14.91 -31.29 -5.58
N ASP A 632 -15.87 -31.93 -6.25
CA ASP A 632 -15.77 -32.20 -7.69
C ASP A 632 -15.73 -30.92 -8.52
N ALA A 633 -16.44 -29.88 -8.10
CA ALA A 633 -16.40 -28.57 -8.77
C ALA A 633 -15.09 -27.82 -8.52
N VAL A 634 -14.57 -27.84 -7.28
CA VAL A 634 -13.28 -27.19 -6.95
C VAL A 634 -12.11 -27.93 -7.60
N GLY A 635 -12.12 -29.27 -7.60
CA GLY A 635 -11.10 -30.08 -8.25
C GLY A 635 -11.02 -29.89 -9.76
N ALA A 636 -12.12 -29.49 -10.41
CA ALA A 636 -12.19 -29.12 -11.82
C ALA A 636 -11.90 -27.64 -12.10
N ASN A 637 -11.79 -26.78 -11.07
CA ASN A 637 -11.56 -25.35 -11.22
C ASN A 637 -10.04 -25.04 -11.10
N PRO A 638 -9.38 -24.54 -12.16
CA PRO A 638 -7.92 -24.37 -12.19
C PRO A 638 -7.41 -23.11 -11.47
N ILE A 639 -8.29 -22.28 -10.90
CA ILE A 639 -7.93 -21.01 -10.26
C ILE A 639 -8.32 -20.93 -8.78
N MET A 640 -9.05 -21.91 -8.24
CA MET A 640 -9.44 -21.91 -6.83
C MET A 640 -8.20 -22.03 -5.93
N GLN A 641 -7.99 -21.03 -5.07
CA GLN A 641 -6.84 -20.94 -4.16
C GLN A 641 -7.23 -21.13 -2.70
N THR A 642 -8.43 -20.71 -2.30
CA THR A 642 -8.92 -20.79 -0.91
C THR A 642 -10.27 -21.50 -0.82
N LEU A 643 -10.36 -22.50 0.06
CA LEU A 643 -11.60 -23.18 0.40
C LEU A 643 -11.77 -23.27 1.93
N GLU A 644 -12.73 -22.51 2.47
CA GLU A 644 -13.10 -22.53 3.89
C GLU A 644 -14.40 -23.34 4.10
N LEU A 645 -14.31 -24.46 4.80
CA LEU A 645 -15.38 -25.44 5.08
C LEU A 645 -15.57 -25.68 6.59
N SER A 646 -15.17 -24.74 7.43
CA SER A 646 -15.26 -24.85 8.88
C SER A 646 -16.70 -25.03 9.38
N PHE A 647 -16.90 -25.79 10.47
CA PHE A 647 -18.18 -25.99 11.15
C PHE A 647 -19.33 -26.56 10.29
N ASN A 648 -19.06 -27.53 9.42
CA ASN A 648 -20.05 -28.08 8.48
C ASN A 648 -20.64 -29.46 8.82
N ARG A 649 -20.26 -30.03 9.98
CA ARG A 649 -20.59 -31.42 10.37
C ARG A 649 -20.13 -32.44 9.34
N LEU A 650 -18.91 -32.26 8.84
CA LEU A 650 -18.22 -33.21 7.97
C LEU A 650 -17.61 -34.32 8.84
N HIS A 651 -17.82 -35.58 8.48
CA HIS A 651 -17.33 -36.75 9.21
C HIS A 651 -16.30 -37.52 8.38
N ASP A 652 -15.85 -38.69 8.88
CA ASP A 652 -14.87 -39.54 8.19
C ASP A 652 -15.24 -39.96 6.75
N LYS A 653 -16.51 -39.87 6.30
CA LYS A 653 -16.84 -40.07 4.87
C LYS A 653 -16.25 -38.95 4.01
N SER A 654 -16.35 -37.70 4.47
CA SER A 654 -15.81 -36.51 3.79
C SER A 654 -14.30 -36.57 3.56
N SER A 655 -13.56 -37.34 4.37
CA SER A 655 -12.11 -37.50 4.23
C SER A 655 -11.68 -38.08 2.88
N SER A 656 -12.51 -38.93 2.27
CA SER A 656 -12.24 -39.49 0.93
C SER A 656 -12.33 -38.41 -0.15
N TYR A 657 -13.30 -37.50 -0.05
CA TYR A 657 -13.46 -36.38 -0.98
C TYR A 657 -12.33 -35.36 -0.78
N ILE A 658 -11.98 -35.01 0.46
CA ILE A 658 -10.84 -34.11 0.73
C ILE A 658 -9.51 -34.74 0.25
N GLY A 659 -9.30 -36.03 0.48
CA GLY A 659 -8.13 -36.75 -0.03
C GLY A 659 -8.07 -36.81 -1.57
N TYR A 660 -9.23 -36.85 -2.24
CA TYR A 660 -9.32 -36.69 -3.70
C TYR A 660 -8.97 -35.26 -4.13
N LEU A 661 -9.53 -34.24 -3.46
CA LEU A 661 -9.21 -32.83 -3.73
C LEU A 661 -7.71 -32.54 -3.67
N LEU A 662 -7.05 -32.97 -2.59
CA LEU A 662 -5.61 -32.78 -2.37
C LEU A 662 -4.73 -33.50 -3.41
N LYS A 663 -5.30 -34.48 -4.14
CA LYS A 663 -4.63 -35.18 -5.24
C LYS A 663 -4.85 -34.48 -6.59
N VAL A 664 -6.04 -33.94 -6.86
CA VAL A 664 -6.41 -33.43 -8.20
C VAL A 664 -6.29 -31.91 -8.35
N CYS A 665 -6.51 -31.15 -7.28
CA CYS A 665 -6.50 -29.70 -7.33
C CYS A 665 -5.07 -29.18 -7.20
N THR A 666 -4.56 -28.54 -8.26
CA THR A 666 -3.18 -28.02 -8.31
C THR A 666 -3.06 -26.53 -7.97
N SER A 667 -4.18 -25.81 -7.85
CA SER A 667 -4.23 -24.38 -7.52
C SER A 667 -4.44 -24.08 -6.05
N LEU A 668 -4.99 -25.01 -5.26
CA LEU A 668 -5.40 -24.76 -3.88
C LEU A 668 -4.19 -24.51 -2.97
N ARG A 669 -4.21 -23.37 -2.28
CA ARG A 669 -3.18 -22.89 -1.34
C ARG A 669 -3.65 -22.88 0.11
N ASN A 670 -4.94 -22.64 0.35
CA ASN A 670 -5.55 -22.58 1.68
C ASN A 670 -6.76 -23.51 1.77
N LEU A 671 -6.78 -24.37 2.79
CA LEU A 671 -7.89 -25.27 3.11
C LEU A 671 -8.17 -25.24 4.61
N ASP A 672 -9.35 -24.75 4.98
CA ASP A 672 -9.87 -24.80 6.34
C ASP A 672 -11.01 -25.83 6.42
N ILE A 673 -10.82 -26.88 7.21
CA ILE A 673 -11.82 -27.91 7.53
C ILE A 673 -12.03 -28.01 9.05
N SER A 674 -11.76 -26.93 9.79
CA SER A 674 -11.85 -26.90 11.24
C SER A 674 -13.28 -27.04 11.78
N TYR A 675 -13.39 -27.38 13.06
CA TYR A 675 -14.65 -27.51 13.80
C TYR A 675 -15.66 -28.47 13.15
N ASN A 676 -15.15 -29.55 12.56
CA ASN A 676 -15.93 -30.63 11.98
C ASN A 676 -15.87 -31.89 12.87
N GLU A 677 -16.35 -33.02 12.38
CA GLU A 677 -16.49 -34.28 13.10
C GLU A 677 -15.54 -35.36 12.55
N PHE A 678 -14.37 -34.95 12.03
CA PHE A 678 -13.31 -35.88 11.63
C PHE A 678 -12.71 -36.59 12.85
N SER A 679 -12.58 -37.92 12.76
CA SER A 679 -11.80 -38.71 13.71
C SER A 679 -10.37 -38.92 13.20
N ALA A 680 -9.52 -39.56 14.00
CA ALA A 680 -8.19 -39.99 13.57
C ALA A 680 -8.20 -40.86 12.28
N ILE A 681 -9.29 -41.58 12.01
CA ILE A 681 -9.43 -42.41 10.79
C ILE A 681 -9.64 -41.52 9.55
N GLY A 682 -10.52 -40.53 9.63
CA GLY A 682 -10.70 -39.55 8.55
C GLY A 682 -9.47 -38.69 8.35
N ALA A 683 -8.89 -38.20 9.44
CA ALA A 683 -7.67 -37.40 9.42
C ALA A 683 -6.49 -38.16 8.77
N ARG A 684 -6.32 -39.46 9.06
CA ARG A 684 -5.30 -40.30 8.38
C ARG A 684 -5.42 -40.22 6.86
N ARG A 685 -6.62 -40.38 6.30
CA ARG A 685 -6.83 -40.36 4.84
C ARG A 685 -6.49 -39.01 4.21
N ILE A 686 -6.72 -37.92 4.95
CA ILE A 686 -6.37 -36.56 4.54
C ILE A 686 -4.83 -36.39 4.60
N PHE A 687 -4.22 -36.75 5.73
CA PHE A 687 -2.78 -36.64 5.95
C PHE A 687 -1.95 -37.51 4.99
N ASP A 688 -2.39 -38.73 4.69
CA ASP A 688 -1.75 -39.63 3.70
C ASP A 688 -1.73 -39.03 2.28
N LYS A 689 -2.57 -38.01 2.00
CA LYS A 689 -2.54 -37.23 0.74
C LYS A 689 -1.81 -35.91 0.89
N LEU A 690 -1.92 -35.26 2.04
CA LEU A 690 -1.22 -34.01 2.34
C LEU A 690 0.31 -34.17 2.38
N LYS A 691 0.82 -35.35 2.77
CA LYS A 691 2.23 -35.75 2.60
C LYS A 691 2.77 -35.56 1.18
N LEU A 692 1.94 -35.82 0.18
CA LEU A 692 2.31 -35.82 -1.24
C LEU A 692 1.84 -34.56 -1.98
N ASN A 693 1.02 -33.73 -1.33
CA ASN A 693 0.52 -32.51 -1.93
C ASN A 693 1.63 -31.44 -1.99
N GLN A 694 1.77 -30.79 -3.14
CA GLN A 694 2.83 -29.82 -3.42
C GLN A 694 2.31 -28.38 -3.56
N THR A 695 1.06 -28.12 -3.16
CA THR A 695 0.35 -26.88 -3.51
C THR A 695 -0.18 -26.16 -2.30
N LEU A 696 -0.68 -26.90 -1.30
CA LEU A 696 -1.25 -26.37 -0.08
C LEU A 696 -0.15 -25.80 0.82
N VAL A 697 -0.40 -24.58 1.28
CA VAL A 697 0.50 -23.75 2.09
C VAL A 697 -0.09 -23.53 3.47
N HIS A 698 -1.41 -23.36 3.53
CA HIS A 698 -2.17 -23.12 4.75
C HIS A 698 -3.19 -24.25 4.95
N PHE A 699 -3.13 -24.90 6.11
CA PHE A 699 -4.06 -25.97 6.46
C PHE A 699 -4.58 -25.80 7.89
N ASN A 700 -5.90 -25.82 8.03
CA ASN A 700 -6.58 -25.80 9.33
C ASN A 700 -7.48 -27.04 9.48
N ILE A 701 -7.18 -27.88 10.47
CA ILE A 701 -8.00 -29.03 10.89
C ILE A 701 -8.36 -28.94 12.38
N GLY A 702 -8.15 -27.79 13.02
CA GLY A 702 -8.46 -27.57 14.43
C GLY A 702 -9.93 -27.88 14.79
N LEU A 703 -10.22 -28.06 16.07
CA LEU A 703 -11.54 -28.34 16.63
C LEU A 703 -12.20 -29.63 16.08
N ASN A 704 -11.39 -30.58 15.60
CA ASN A 704 -11.80 -31.95 15.24
C ASN A 704 -11.26 -32.95 16.27
N ASN A 705 -12.06 -33.92 16.74
CA ASN A 705 -11.61 -34.84 17.78
C ASN A 705 -10.76 -36.01 17.23
N LEU A 706 -9.44 -35.82 17.18
CA LEU A 706 -8.48 -36.79 16.64
C LEU A 706 -7.94 -37.76 17.71
N ALA A 707 -8.59 -37.85 18.87
CA ALA A 707 -8.25 -38.79 19.92
C ALA A 707 -8.59 -40.25 19.55
N VAL A 708 -7.88 -41.20 20.18
CA VAL A 708 -8.20 -42.62 20.11
C VAL A 708 -9.56 -42.87 20.80
N ARG A 709 -10.52 -43.44 20.06
CA ARG A 709 -11.83 -43.82 20.64
C ARG A 709 -11.67 -45.02 21.59
N SER A 710 -11.85 -44.79 22.89
CA SER A 710 -11.83 -45.81 23.96
C SER A 710 -13.19 -46.52 24.17
N GLY A 711 -14.12 -46.41 23.22
CA GLY A 711 -15.45 -47.00 23.30
C GLY A 711 -15.47 -48.49 22.94
N LYS A 712 -16.34 -49.27 23.59
CA LYS A 712 -16.53 -50.73 23.44
C LYS A 712 -17.15 -51.16 22.09
N GLN A 713 -16.69 -50.62 20.96
CA GLN A 713 -16.89 -51.26 19.66
C GLN A 713 -15.75 -52.23 19.41
N THR A 714 -16.09 -53.48 19.09
CA THR A 714 -15.14 -54.53 18.74
C THR A 714 -14.38 -54.15 17.47
N MET A 715 -13.21 -53.55 17.63
CA MET A 715 -12.27 -53.35 16.53
C MET A 715 -11.88 -54.73 15.96
N PRO A 716 -11.88 -54.93 14.64
CA PRO A 716 -11.33 -56.14 14.06
C PRO A 716 -9.85 -56.28 14.48
N SER A 717 -9.47 -57.47 14.91
CA SER A 717 -8.31 -57.77 15.78
C SER A 717 -6.90 -57.61 15.15
N LYS A 718 -6.74 -56.68 14.20
CA LYS A 718 -5.49 -56.41 13.46
C LYS A 718 -5.16 -54.93 13.24
N VAL A 719 -5.93 -53.99 13.79
CA VAL A 719 -5.70 -52.55 13.59
C VAL A 719 -5.25 -51.89 14.89
N SER A 720 -3.99 -51.43 14.93
CA SER A 720 -3.44 -50.62 16.03
C SER A 720 -4.29 -49.35 16.24
N PRO A 721 -4.48 -48.86 17.49
CA PRO A 721 -5.17 -47.59 17.74
C PRO A 721 -4.51 -46.46 16.93
N VAL A 722 -5.30 -45.80 16.09
CA VAL A 722 -4.83 -44.72 15.22
C VAL A 722 -4.79 -43.42 16.01
N ASN A 723 -3.60 -42.84 16.16
CA ASN A 723 -3.34 -41.67 16.99
C ASN A 723 -3.23 -40.39 16.14
N GLY A 724 -4.10 -39.41 16.37
CA GLY A 724 -4.13 -38.16 15.60
C GLY A 724 -2.80 -37.40 15.57
N GLY A 725 -2.09 -37.32 16.70
CA GLY A 725 -0.83 -36.56 16.78
C GLY A 725 0.33 -37.22 16.03
N GLU A 726 0.44 -38.55 16.08
CA GLU A 726 1.43 -39.32 15.31
C GLU A 726 1.22 -39.14 13.80
N LEU A 727 -0.03 -39.11 13.35
CA LEU A 727 -0.36 -38.85 11.95
C LEU A 727 0.03 -37.45 11.50
N ILE A 728 -0.19 -36.43 12.34
CA ILE A 728 0.24 -35.05 12.05
C ILE A 728 1.77 -35.00 11.98
N GLY A 729 2.47 -35.61 12.94
CA GLY A 729 3.93 -35.70 12.95
C GLY A 729 4.50 -36.39 11.72
N ALA A 730 3.95 -37.56 11.37
CA ALA A 730 4.33 -38.28 10.17
C ALA A 730 3.99 -37.52 8.87
N MET A 731 2.95 -36.68 8.87
CA MET A 731 2.62 -35.80 7.74
C MET A 731 3.63 -34.65 7.61
N LEU A 732 3.95 -33.97 8.72
CA LEU A 732 4.94 -32.88 8.75
C LEU A 732 6.36 -33.35 8.42
N ALA A 733 6.71 -34.60 8.75
CA ALA A 733 8.01 -35.16 8.42
C ALA A 733 8.27 -35.26 6.90
N ASP A 734 7.21 -35.51 6.11
CA ASP A 734 7.31 -35.71 4.65
C ASP A 734 6.85 -34.48 3.85
N ASN A 735 5.89 -33.70 4.35
CA ASN A 735 5.40 -32.51 3.67
C ASN A 735 6.44 -31.37 3.70
N ASN A 736 6.62 -30.72 2.55
CA ASN A 736 7.58 -29.65 2.32
C ASN A 736 6.94 -28.39 1.68
N THR A 737 5.64 -28.16 1.91
CA THR A 737 4.91 -27.01 1.34
C THR A 737 4.08 -26.23 2.33
N LEU A 738 3.66 -26.87 3.44
CA LEU A 738 2.94 -26.19 4.51
C LEU A 738 3.87 -25.18 5.18
N ILE A 739 3.38 -23.94 5.24
CA ILE A 739 3.97 -22.80 5.96
C ILE A 739 3.18 -22.59 7.26
N THR A 740 1.86 -22.77 7.24
CA THR A 740 1.01 -22.61 8.43
C THR A 740 0.13 -23.83 8.69
N LEU A 741 0.15 -24.34 9.91
CA LEU A 741 -0.71 -25.44 10.37
C LEU A 741 -1.49 -25.01 11.62
N ASP A 742 -2.83 -25.11 11.54
CA ASP A 742 -3.70 -24.97 12.70
C ASP A 742 -4.30 -26.34 13.09
N ILE A 743 -3.93 -26.76 14.29
CA ILE A 743 -4.39 -27.98 14.97
C ILE A 743 -4.89 -27.63 16.38
N THR A 744 -5.50 -26.46 16.55
CA THR A 744 -6.21 -26.06 17.78
C THR A 744 -7.14 -27.18 18.24
N HIS A 745 -7.11 -27.58 19.51
CA HIS A 745 -8.07 -28.50 20.11
C HIS A 745 -8.34 -29.79 19.32
N VAL A 746 -7.29 -30.45 18.81
CA VAL A 746 -7.43 -31.76 18.15
C VAL A 746 -7.39 -32.96 19.11
N ASN A 747 -7.23 -32.69 20.42
CA ASN A 747 -7.32 -33.66 21.52
C ASN A 747 -6.28 -34.79 21.41
N MET A 748 -5.00 -34.44 21.33
CA MET A 748 -3.90 -35.40 21.23
C MET A 748 -3.70 -36.22 22.52
N SER A 749 -3.23 -37.47 22.33
CA SER A 749 -2.65 -38.31 23.40
C SER A 749 -1.17 -37.99 23.60
N ASP A 750 -0.55 -38.53 24.65
CA ASP A 750 0.87 -38.35 24.98
C ASP A 750 1.79 -38.78 23.83
N PHE A 751 1.58 -40.00 23.33
CA PHE A 751 2.22 -40.52 22.12
C PHE A 751 1.96 -39.64 20.89
N GLY A 752 0.81 -38.96 20.84
CA GLY A 752 0.46 -38.05 19.75
C GLY A 752 1.30 -36.77 19.78
N VAL A 753 1.52 -36.22 20.98
CA VAL A 753 2.39 -35.06 21.19
C VAL A 753 3.86 -35.41 20.90
N GLN A 754 4.30 -36.62 21.29
CA GLN A 754 5.62 -37.16 20.95
C GLN A 754 5.81 -37.30 19.42
N GLY A 755 4.87 -37.94 18.72
CA GLY A 755 4.94 -38.10 17.27
C GLY A 755 4.94 -36.75 16.53
N LEU A 756 4.16 -35.77 17.00
CA LEU A 756 4.19 -34.41 16.48
C LEU A 756 5.58 -33.76 16.66
N ALA A 757 6.21 -33.90 17.84
CA ALA A 757 7.54 -33.38 18.11
C ALA A 757 8.60 -33.98 17.15
N GLU A 758 8.55 -35.28 16.89
CA GLU A 758 9.42 -35.95 15.92
C GLU A 758 9.21 -35.47 14.48
N GLY A 759 7.96 -35.14 14.11
CA GLY A 759 7.64 -34.48 12.84
C GLY A 759 8.24 -33.09 12.72
N LEU A 760 8.12 -32.26 13.77
CA LEU A 760 8.67 -30.91 13.83
C LEU A 760 10.20 -30.87 13.79
N LEU A 761 10.88 -31.89 14.33
CA LEU A 761 12.33 -32.04 14.21
C LEU A 761 12.79 -32.30 12.77
N LYS A 762 11.94 -32.89 11.91
CA LYS A 762 12.23 -33.19 10.50
C LYS A 762 11.75 -32.11 9.54
N ASN A 763 10.60 -31.51 9.78
CA ASN A 763 10.01 -30.50 8.90
C ASN A 763 10.93 -29.28 8.72
N ARG A 764 10.97 -28.71 7.51
CA ARG A 764 11.82 -27.57 7.15
C ARG A 764 11.08 -26.38 6.53
N THR A 765 9.75 -26.38 6.52
CA THR A 765 8.95 -25.36 5.81
C THR A 765 7.90 -24.68 6.68
N LEU A 766 7.46 -25.34 7.75
CA LEU A 766 6.47 -24.82 8.67
C LEU A 766 7.07 -23.65 9.46
N THR A 767 6.44 -22.48 9.35
CA THR A 767 6.83 -21.24 10.04
C THR A 767 5.80 -20.82 11.10
N HIS A 768 4.54 -21.23 10.95
CA HIS A 768 3.47 -20.95 11.92
C HIS A 768 2.77 -22.24 12.37
N LEU A 769 2.67 -22.43 13.68
CA LEU A 769 1.97 -23.57 14.28
C LEU A 769 1.03 -23.11 15.39
N ASN A 770 -0.26 -23.43 15.26
CA ASN A 770 -1.25 -23.22 16.32
C ASN A 770 -1.60 -24.54 17.03
N LEU A 771 -1.26 -24.60 18.32
CA LEU A 771 -1.45 -25.72 19.25
C LEU A 771 -2.44 -25.39 20.38
N THR A 772 -3.24 -24.35 20.23
CA THR A 772 -4.19 -23.88 21.25
C THR A 772 -5.08 -25.02 21.78
N SER A 773 -5.33 -25.09 23.10
CA SER A 773 -6.29 -26.03 23.72
C SER A 773 -6.04 -27.54 23.50
N ASN A 774 -4.78 -27.99 23.44
CA ASN A 774 -4.41 -29.40 23.15
C ASN A 774 -3.91 -30.23 24.35
N LYS A 775 -3.84 -29.67 25.56
CA LYS A 775 -3.29 -30.31 26.78
C LYS A 775 -1.85 -30.82 26.58
N ILE A 776 -0.97 -29.92 26.14
CA ILE A 776 0.42 -30.25 25.75
C ILE A 776 1.46 -30.13 26.87
N PHE A 777 1.08 -29.65 28.06
CA PHE A 777 1.99 -29.38 29.18
C PHE A 777 1.82 -30.31 30.39
N ASP A 778 1.25 -31.50 30.17
CA ASP A 778 1.37 -32.59 31.14
C ASP A 778 2.86 -33.00 31.27
N VAL A 779 3.26 -33.56 32.42
CA VAL A 779 4.66 -33.90 32.75
C VAL A 779 5.31 -34.79 31.68
N GLN A 780 4.50 -35.64 31.03
CA GLN A 780 4.89 -36.62 30.02
C GLN A 780 4.87 -36.06 28.58
N ARG A 781 4.43 -34.81 28.37
CA ARG A 781 4.11 -34.22 27.04
C ARG A 781 5.05 -33.09 26.59
N ARG A 782 6.11 -32.81 27.34
CA ARG A 782 7.03 -31.68 27.09
C ARG A 782 7.85 -31.78 25.78
N ALA A 783 7.71 -32.89 25.04
CA ALA A 783 8.41 -33.18 23.77
C ALA A 783 8.33 -32.04 22.72
N ILE A 784 7.24 -31.26 22.67
CA ILE A 784 7.15 -30.11 21.76
C ILE A 784 8.17 -29.02 22.12
N LEU A 785 8.33 -28.70 23.40
CA LEU A 785 9.34 -27.74 23.85
C LEU A 785 10.74 -28.26 23.53
N ASP A 786 10.98 -29.56 23.69
CA ASP A 786 12.25 -30.21 23.33
C ASP A 786 12.53 -30.11 21.83
N ALA A 787 11.57 -30.45 20.97
CA ALA A 787 11.70 -30.30 19.51
C ALA A 787 11.98 -28.84 19.10
N MET A 788 11.36 -27.87 19.79
CA MET A 788 11.59 -26.44 19.57
C MET A 788 13.00 -25.95 19.93
N HIS A 789 13.83 -26.72 20.64
CA HIS A 789 15.25 -26.37 20.83
C HIS A 789 16.04 -26.44 19.51
N SER A 790 15.66 -27.35 18.62
CA SER A 790 16.37 -27.63 17.36
C SER A 790 15.55 -27.33 16.09
N ASN A 791 14.28 -26.94 16.21
CA ASN A 791 13.53 -26.40 15.09
C ASN A 791 13.92 -24.92 14.85
N TYR A 792 14.48 -24.66 13.67
CA TYR A 792 14.94 -23.34 13.24
C TYR A 792 14.07 -22.67 12.16
N THR A 793 12.87 -23.22 11.89
CA THR A 793 11.97 -22.75 10.84
C THR A 793 10.70 -22.12 11.39
N LEU A 794 10.21 -22.58 12.54
CA LEU A 794 9.07 -21.97 13.23
C LEU A 794 9.43 -20.57 13.73
N LEU A 795 8.68 -19.59 13.21
CA LEU A 795 8.72 -18.18 13.56
C LEU A 795 7.58 -17.81 14.50
N SER A 796 6.47 -18.55 14.47
CA SER A 796 5.28 -18.31 15.28
C SER A 796 4.75 -19.60 15.89
N LEU A 797 4.52 -19.56 17.20
CA LEU A 797 4.03 -20.70 17.98
C LEU A 797 2.94 -20.23 18.94
N ASP A 798 1.75 -20.80 18.78
CA ASP A 798 0.61 -20.53 19.66
C ASP A 798 0.35 -21.73 20.57
N LEU A 799 0.56 -21.55 21.87
CA LEU A 799 0.43 -22.57 22.92
C LEU A 799 -0.75 -22.24 23.85
N SER A 800 -1.60 -21.29 23.48
CA SER A 800 -2.66 -20.73 24.34
C SER A 800 -3.65 -21.79 24.85
N HIS A 801 -4.31 -21.53 25.98
CA HIS A 801 -5.29 -22.44 26.59
C HIS A 801 -4.75 -23.87 26.85
N ASN A 802 -3.45 -23.99 27.12
CA ASN A 802 -2.84 -25.22 27.61
C ASN A 802 -2.31 -24.98 29.03
N ASP A 803 -2.89 -25.65 30.02
CA ASP A 803 -2.54 -25.48 31.44
C ASP A 803 -1.07 -25.86 31.69
N MET A 804 -0.23 -24.89 32.06
CA MET A 804 1.18 -25.13 32.40
C MET A 804 1.37 -25.50 33.87
N ASP A 805 2.09 -26.59 34.10
CA ASP A 805 2.74 -26.87 35.38
C ASP A 805 4.07 -26.10 35.52
N ASP A 806 4.62 -26.04 36.73
CA ASP A 806 5.86 -25.32 37.03
C ASP A 806 7.02 -25.80 36.13
N GLY A 807 7.10 -27.12 35.90
CA GLY A 807 8.13 -27.74 35.06
C GLY A 807 8.02 -27.34 33.58
N SER A 808 6.81 -27.13 33.06
CA SER A 808 6.60 -26.68 31.68
C SER A 808 6.92 -25.20 31.49
N VAL A 809 6.69 -24.33 32.49
CA VAL A 809 7.14 -22.93 32.44
C VAL A 809 8.66 -22.83 32.49
N VAL A 810 9.33 -23.65 33.32
CA VAL A 810 10.80 -23.80 33.33
C VAL A 810 11.29 -24.22 31.93
N ARG A 811 10.72 -25.28 31.37
CA ARG A 811 11.16 -25.83 30.07
C ARG A 811 10.89 -24.88 28.89
N LEU A 812 9.83 -24.08 28.96
CA LEU A 812 9.56 -23.00 28.00
C LEU A 812 10.65 -21.93 28.06
N GLY A 813 11.08 -21.54 29.26
CA GLY A 813 12.20 -20.61 29.46
C GLY A 813 13.51 -21.15 28.88
N GLU A 814 13.83 -22.43 29.13
CA GLU A 814 15.02 -23.08 28.55
C GLU A 814 14.98 -23.10 27.02
N MET A 815 13.84 -23.49 26.44
CA MET A 815 13.61 -23.47 25.00
C MET A 815 13.82 -22.06 24.41
N LEU A 816 13.25 -21.02 25.03
CA LEU A 816 13.41 -19.63 24.58
C LEU A 816 14.85 -19.12 24.69
N ARG A 817 15.63 -19.57 25.68
CA ARG A 817 17.06 -19.19 25.76
C ARG A 817 17.86 -19.72 24.58
N ILE A 818 17.50 -20.90 24.06
CA ILE A 818 18.22 -21.61 22.99
C ILE A 818 17.67 -21.28 21.60
N ASN A 819 16.34 -21.20 21.43
CA ASN A 819 15.73 -20.90 20.15
C ASN A 819 15.91 -19.42 19.77
N LYS A 820 16.74 -19.17 18.76
CA LYS A 820 17.01 -17.84 18.18
C LYS A 820 16.36 -17.65 16.80
N LYS A 821 15.15 -18.18 16.61
CA LYS A 821 14.36 -18.03 15.38
C LYS A 821 12.92 -17.61 15.64
N LEU A 822 12.32 -18.09 16.72
CA LEU A 822 10.96 -17.73 17.13
C LEU A 822 10.83 -16.21 17.33
N ARG A 823 9.77 -15.65 16.75
CA ARG A 823 9.42 -14.22 16.70
C ARG A 823 8.12 -13.92 17.44
N TYR A 824 7.14 -14.83 17.33
CA TYR A 824 5.83 -14.73 17.95
C TYR A 824 5.62 -15.93 18.88
N LEU A 825 5.28 -15.65 20.14
CA LEU A 825 4.85 -16.66 21.10
C LEU A 825 3.55 -16.22 21.75
N ARG A 826 2.54 -17.09 21.75
CA ARG A 826 1.34 -16.90 22.59
C ARG A 826 1.23 -18.01 23.62
N VAL A 827 1.06 -17.59 24.86
CA VAL A 827 0.87 -18.43 26.06
C VAL A 827 -0.30 -17.85 26.87
N LYS A 828 -1.33 -17.42 26.16
CA LYS A 828 -2.56 -16.87 26.72
C LYS A 828 -3.33 -17.93 27.47
N ALA A 829 -3.91 -17.60 28.63
CA ALA A 829 -4.72 -18.51 29.43
C ALA A 829 -4.04 -19.88 29.72
N CYS A 830 -2.74 -19.86 30.04
CA CYS A 830 -1.94 -21.04 30.34
C CYS A 830 -1.74 -21.27 31.85
N LEU A 831 -2.51 -20.57 32.70
CA LEU A 831 -2.43 -20.61 34.17
C LEU A 831 -1.04 -20.22 34.73
N ILE A 832 -0.36 -19.29 34.07
CA ILE A 832 0.90 -18.73 34.55
C ILE A 832 0.59 -17.79 35.75
N GLU A 833 1.28 -18.03 36.86
CA GLU A 833 1.18 -17.30 38.14
C GLU A 833 2.56 -16.69 38.49
N ASP A 834 2.61 -15.70 39.37
CA ASP A 834 3.82 -14.91 39.66
C ASP A 834 5.02 -15.76 40.11
N SER A 835 4.78 -16.79 40.93
CA SER A 835 5.79 -17.75 41.38
C SER A 835 6.46 -18.53 40.25
N ARG A 836 5.82 -18.62 39.07
CA ARG A 836 6.28 -19.36 37.89
C ARG A 836 7.01 -18.49 36.88
N MET A 837 6.85 -17.16 36.96
CA MET A 837 7.37 -16.22 35.96
C MET A 837 8.90 -16.14 35.90
N TYR A 838 9.61 -16.42 36.99
CA TYR A 838 11.07 -16.26 37.11
C TYR A 838 11.87 -16.88 35.97
N SER A 839 11.54 -18.12 35.58
CA SER A 839 12.21 -18.87 34.51
C SER A 839 12.00 -18.23 33.13
N LEU A 840 10.79 -17.72 32.88
CA LEU A 840 10.41 -17.05 31.65
C LEU A 840 11.06 -15.66 31.56
N VAL A 841 11.11 -14.93 32.66
CA VAL A 841 11.73 -13.60 32.80
C VAL A 841 13.21 -13.65 32.47
N ARG A 842 13.95 -14.57 33.10
CA ARG A 842 15.37 -14.78 32.82
C ARG A 842 15.61 -15.18 31.36
N ALA A 843 14.72 -15.97 30.77
CA ALA A 843 14.82 -16.35 29.38
C ALA A 843 14.59 -15.19 28.40
N LEU A 844 13.63 -14.31 28.70
CA LEU A 844 13.27 -13.17 27.86
C LEU A 844 14.30 -12.02 27.96
N GLN A 845 14.98 -11.86 29.09
CA GLN A 845 16.12 -10.95 29.23
C GLN A 845 17.28 -11.34 28.28
N ASP A 846 17.55 -12.64 28.12
CA ASP A 846 18.58 -13.19 27.20
C ASP A 846 18.08 -13.37 25.74
N GLN A 847 16.83 -13.00 25.43
CA GLN A 847 16.23 -13.32 24.14
C GLN A 847 16.45 -12.21 23.10
N LEU A 848 16.96 -12.60 21.93
CA LEU A 848 17.39 -11.67 20.87
C LEU A 848 16.49 -11.71 19.62
N THR A 849 15.45 -12.55 19.60
CA THR A 849 14.62 -12.75 18.40
C THR A 849 13.12 -12.59 18.59
N LEU A 850 12.60 -12.80 19.80
CA LEU A 850 11.17 -12.69 20.08
C LEU A 850 10.76 -11.21 20.03
N THR A 851 9.75 -10.90 19.21
CA THR A 851 9.23 -9.54 19.00
C THR A 851 7.78 -9.40 19.49
N HIS A 852 7.02 -10.49 19.57
CA HIS A 852 5.63 -10.49 20.01
C HIS A 852 5.40 -11.57 21.06
N LEU A 853 4.86 -11.16 22.21
CA LEU A 853 4.53 -12.05 23.33
C LEU A 853 3.10 -11.80 23.82
N ASP A 854 2.26 -12.82 23.82
CA ASP A 854 0.92 -12.79 24.44
C ASP A 854 0.91 -13.60 25.74
N LEU A 855 0.77 -12.90 26.86
CA LEU A 855 0.61 -13.40 28.23
C LEU A 855 -0.81 -13.13 28.78
N SER A 856 -1.78 -12.80 27.93
CA SER A 856 -3.13 -12.42 28.36
C SER A 856 -3.92 -13.55 29.05
N LYS A 857 -4.95 -13.20 29.83
CA LYS A 857 -5.82 -14.14 30.56
C LYS A 857 -5.08 -15.13 31.49
N ASN A 858 -3.87 -14.79 31.94
CA ASN A 858 -3.14 -15.56 32.94
C ASN A 858 -3.50 -15.05 34.35
N LYS A 859 -2.74 -15.45 35.37
CA LYS A 859 -2.98 -15.08 36.78
C LYS A 859 -1.85 -14.19 37.32
N ILE A 860 -1.23 -13.40 36.45
CA ILE A 860 -0.10 -12.53 36.79
C ILE A 860 -0.60 -11.37 37.66
N GLY A 861 -0.02 -11.18 38.85
CA GLY A 861 -0.29 -10.10 39.80
C GLY A 861 0.78 -9.01 39.77
N ASP A 862 0.89 -8.23 40.85
CA ASP A 862 1.83 -7.11 40.94
C ASP A 862 3.29 -7.55 41.09
N ASP A 863 3.55 -8.72 41.69
CA ASP A 863 4.89 -9.31 41.75
C ASP A 863 5.33 -9.74 40.34
N GLY A 864 4.43 -10.37 39.59
CA GLY A 864 4.67 -10.72 38.18
C GLY A 864 4.77 -9.49 37.27
N ALA A 865 4.03 -8.41 37.55
CA ALA A 865 4.19 -7.12 36.88
C ALA A 865 5.57 -6.49 37.14
N THR A 866 6.09 -6.64 38.36
CA THR A 866 7.47 -6.26 38.70
C THR A 866 8.48 -7.07 37.88
N MET A 867 8.27 -8.38 37.72
CA MET A 867 9.12 -9.19 36.85
C MET A 867 8.99 -8.82 35.36
N ILE A 868 7.81 -8.38 34.89
CA ILE A 868 7.60 -7.87 33.52
C ILE A 868 8.34 -6.54 33.32
N ALA A 869 8.31 -5.63 34.29
CA ALA A 869 9.12 -4.41 34.28
C ALA A 869 10.63 -4.73 34.19
N ASP A 870 11.06 -5.81 34.86
CA ASP A 870 12.43 -6.34 34.80
C ASP A 870 12.79 -6.97 33.43
N ILE A 871 11.80 -7.44 32.65
CA ILE A 871 11.99 -7.80 31.24
C ILE A 871 12.11 -6.53 30.40
N LEU A 872 11.15 -5.60 30.51
CA LEU A 872 11.05 -4.40 29.66
C LEU A 872 12.29 -3.49 29.80
N SER A 873 12.83 -3.35 31.00
CA SER A 873 14.04 -2.54 31.25
C SER A 873 15.33 -3.09 30.62
N LYS A 874 15.37 -4.38 30.21
CA LYS A 874 16.58 -5.05 29.69
C LYS A 874 16.41 -5.62 28.28
N ASN A 875 15.23 -6.12 27.94
CA ASN A 875 14.94 -6.66 26.61
C ASN A 875 14.72 -5.52 25.60
N ASN A 876 15.43 -5.60 24.48
CA ASN A 876 15.42 -4.63 23.40
C ASN A 876 14.90 -5.23 22.07
N THR A 877 14.09 -6.29 22.14
CA THR A 877 13.57 -6.99 20.96
C THR A 877 12.06 -7.11 20.92
N LEU A 878 11.39 -7.09 22.07
CA LEU A 878 9.94 -7.04 22.16
C LEU A 878 9.41 -5.71 21.61
N ILE A 879 8.45 -5.84 20.70
CA ILE A 879 7.71 -4.78 20.00
C ILE A 879 6.25 -4.81 20.44
N TYR A 880 5.69 -6.00 20.67
CA TYR A 880 4.32 -6.21 21.15
C TYR A 880 4.30 -7.08 22.40
N LEU A 881 3.59 -6.62 23.42
CA LEU A 881 3.32 -7.36 24.65
C LEU A 881 1.81 -7.27 24.96
N ASN A 882 1.17 -8.41 25.20
CA ASN A 882 -0.19 -8.45 25.72
C ASN A 882 -0.21 -9.01 27.14
N ILE A 883 -0.70 -8.21 28.08
CA ILE A 883 -0.87 -8.58 29.49
C ILE A 883 -2.31 -8.38 29.97
N SER A 884 -3.25 -8.21 29.02
CA SER A 884 -4.69 -8.09 29.28
C SER A 884 -5.23 -9.26 30.11
N GLU A 885 -6.28 -8.99 30.89
CA GLU A 885 -7.07 -9.95 31.67
C GLU A 885 -6.27 -10.73 32.73
N ASN A 886 -5.14 -10.17 33.15
CA ASN A 886 -4.37 -10.59 34.33
C ASN A 886 -4.89 -9.90 35.62
N ARG A 887 -4.22 -10.15 36.75
CA ARG A 887 -4.56 -9.69 38.10
C ARG A 887 -3.72 -8.48 38.57
N ILE A 888 -3.18 -7.72 37.61
CA ILE A 888 -2.32 -6.56 37.86
C ILE A 888 -3.17 -5.40 38.38
N THR A 889 -2.73 -4.76 39.47
CA THR A 889 -3.37 -3.59 40.07
C THR A 889 -2.63 -2.30 39.73
N ASN A 890 -3.14 -1.14 40.16
CA ASN A 890 -2.46 0.16 39.99
C ASN A 890 -0.99 0.14 40.43
N GLN A 891 -0.62 -0.69 41.41
CA GLN A 891 0.76 -0.82 41.87
C GLN A 891 1.67 -1.47 40.81
N GLY A 892 1.28 -2.62 40.24
CA GLY A 892 2.03 -3.26 39.16
C GLY A 892 2.04 -2.43 37.88
N ILE A 893 0.98 -1.66 37.61
CA ILE A 893 0.93 -0.66 36.53
C ILE A 893 2.00 0.41 36.71
N GLN A 894 2.15 0.98 37.91
CA GLN A 894 3.20 1.96 38.18
C GLN A 894 4.60 1.35 38.03
N THR A 895 4.79 0.09 38.42
CA THR A 895 6.08 -0.60 38.24
C THR A 895 6.43 -0.81 36.76
N ILE A 896 5.45 -1.21 35.93
CA ILE A 896 5.62 -1.34 34.47
C ILE A 896 5.88 0.04 33.84
N ALA A 897 5.15 1.07 34.27
CA ALA A 897 5.28 2.45 33.80
C ALA A 897 6.72 2.97 33.96
N ASN A 898 7.31 2.78 35.15
CA ASN A 898 8.69 3.20 35.43
C ASN A 898 9.71 2.48 34.52
N ALA A 899 9.48 1.21 34.14
CA ALA A 899 10.36 0.49 33.21
C ALA A 899 10.17 0.93 31.74
N LEU A 900 8.98 1.41 31.37
CA LEU A 900 8.68 1.93 30.03
C LEU A 900 9.34 3.29 29.74
N GLU A 901 9.80 4.02 30.76
CA GLU A 901 10.68 5.20 30.58
C GLU A 901 12.00 4.84 29.90
N MET A 902 12.57 3.68 30.26
CA MET A 902 13.87 3.21 29.77
C MET A 902 13.74 2.29 28.54
N ASN A 903 12.62 1.59 28.39
CA ASN A 903 12.36 0.79 27.20
C ASN A 903 11.98 1.69 26.01
N ILE A 904 12.66 1.52 24.87
CA ILE A 904 12.40 2.26 23.62
C ILE A 904 11.92 1.36 22.46
N THR A 905 11.80 0.05 22.69
CA THR A 905 11.58 -0.94 21.64
C THR A 905 10.14 -1.43 21.57
N LEU A 906 9.46 -1.47 22.72
CA LEU A 906 8.03 -1.77 22.80
C LEU A 906 7.25 -0.66 22.11
N ARG A 907 6.38 -1.08 21.19
CA ARG A 907 5.45 -0.24 20.42
C ARG A 907 4.01 -0.53 20.76
N HIS A 908 3.68 -1.74 21.21
CA HIS A 908 2.32 -2.12 21.60
C HIS A 908 2.27 -2.75 22.99
N LEU A 909 1.32 -2.29 23.78
CA LEU A 909 0.96 -2.84 25.08
C LEU A 909 -0.57 -2.97 25.18
N ASP A 910 -1.09 -4.18 25.02
CA ASP A 910 -2.52 -4.46 25.19
C ASP A 910 -2.80 -4.78 26.68
N ILE A 911 -3.69 -4.03 27.32
CA ILE A 911 -3.91 -4.06 28.78
C ILE A 911 -5.36 -3.84 29.23
N LEU A 912 -6.28 -4.69 28.77
CA LEU A 912 -7.65 -4.77 29.28
C LEU A 912 -7.71 -5.50 30.63
N LEU A 913 -7.70 -4.80 31.77
CA LEU A 913 -7.69 -5.41 33.11
C LEU A 913 -9.09 -5.74 33.62
N GLN A 914 -9.19 -6.56 34.67
CA GLN A 914 -10.49 -7.05 35.21
C GLN A 914 -11.41 -5.95 35.80
N GLN A 915 -10.93 -4.72 35.93
CA GLN A 915 -11.71 -3.57 36.41
C GLN A 915 -11.42 -2.35 35.52
N ASP A 916 -12.48 -1.78 34.92
CA ASP A 916 -12.39 -0.67 33.97
C ASP A 916 -11.62 0.54 34.52
N ASN A 917 -11.77 0.84 35.82
CA ASN A 917 -11.06 1.96 36.46
C ASN A 917 -9.53 1.77 36.47
N ILE A 918 -9.04 0.52 36.60
CA ILE A 918 -7.60 0.21 36.57
C ILE A 918 -7.09 0.29 35.12
N THR A 919 -7.88 -0.18 34.15
CA THR A 919 -7.60 -0.04 32.72
C THR A 919 -7.47 1.44 32.31
N VAL A 920 -8.40 2.30 32.73
CA VAL A 920 -8.35 3.75 32.46
C VAL A 920 -7.12 4.39 33.12
N PHE A 921 -6.81 4.04 34.37
CA PHE A 921 -5.59 4.51 35.05
C PHE A 921 -4.33 4.11 34.28
N ALA A 922 -4.21 2.86 33.85
CA ALA A 922 -3.07 2.38 33.06
C ALA A 922 -2.94 3.11 31.71
N MET A 923 -4.04 3.30 30.98
CA MET A 923 -4.03 4.05 29.72
C MET A 923 -3.54 5.48 29.88
N VAL A 924 -3.97 6.18 30.95
CA VAL A 924 -3.53 7.55 31.24
C VAL A 924 -2.04 7.57 31.61
N THR A 925 -1.62 6.72 32.55
CA THR A 925 -0.24 6.67 33.05
C THR A 925 0.77 6.33 31.95
N PHE A 926 0.49 5.31 31.13
CA PHE A 926 1.41 4.93 30.06
C PHE A 926 1.46 5.98 28.94
N ARG A 927 0.33 6.59 28.55
CA ARG A 927 0.33 7.67 27.55
C ARG A 927 1.05 8.94 28.02
N SER A 928 1.08 9.22 29.33
CA SER A 928 1.86 10.36 29.84
C SER A 928 3.38 10.11 29.81
N ILE A 929 3.81 8.85 29.88
CA ILE A 929 5.23 8.45 29.97
C ILE A 929 5.81 8.12 28.59
N ARG A 930 5.06 7.38 27.76
CA ARG A 930 5.41 7.02 26.38
C ARG A 930 4.25 7.38 25.44
N PRO A 931 4.16 8.63 24.97
CA PRO A 931 3.12 9.06 24.03
C PRO A 931 3.16 8.36 22.67
N ASP A 932 4.26 7.68 22.34
CA ASP A 932 4.48 6.90 21.12
C ASP A 932 4.20 5.39 21.29
N LEU A 933 3.78 4.96 22.48
CA LEU A 933 3.41 3.58 22.77
C LEU A 933 1.90 3.37 22.54
N VAL A 934 1.58 2.42 21.67
CA VAL A 934 0.20 1.99 21.41
C VAL A 934 -0.33 1.23 22.61
N VAL A 935 -1.23 1.85 23.37
CA VAL A 935 -1.92 1.21 24.50
C VAL A 935 -3.39 0.98 24.16
N ARG A 936 -3.84 -0.27 24.28
CA ARG A 936 -5.20 -0.74 23.96
C ARG A 936 -5.87 -1.44 25.13
#